data_AF-A0A9E2KT17-F1
#
_entry.id   AF-A0A9E2KT17-F1
#
_cell.length_a   1.000
_cell.length_b   1.000
_cell.length_c   1.000
_cell.angle_alpha   90.00
_cell.angle_beta   90.00
_cell.angle_gamma   90.00
#
_symmetry.space_group_name_H-M   'P 1'
#
loop_
_entity.id
_entity.type
_entity.pdbx_description
1 polymer ?
#
loop_
_entity_poly.entity_id
_entity_poly.type
_entity_poly.pdbx_seq_one_letter_code
_entity_poly.pdbx_strand_id
1 'polypeptide(L)'
;MANDKIIIHGARAHNLKNIDVTIPKNKLVVITGLSGSGKSSLAFDTLYAEGQRRYVESLSAYARQFLGQMDKPDVDSIDGLSPAISIDQKTTSHNPRSTVGTVTEINDFLRLLWARVGTPICPNDNIPITSQSPDQMVDRVLELPERTRLQILSPIVRDKKGTQKKVFEKIKKEGFVRVQVDGETYELDEVPELDKNKKHNVNVVIDRIIIKDGVRSRLFDSFEAALRLSNGYATADVIGGEPIPFSEKYACPICGFTVGELEPRLFSFNAPIGACPECEGLGSKLEVDVDLVVPDRNKTLREGAMIPWNPISSQYYPQLLEQFCKSAGIDMDTPFNKLPKKQQNQVLYGNGDKTFHFHYENDFGGVRDVDVPFEGVINNIKRRYKETNSDFTREQMRKYMTELPCPACHGYRLNQRALSVKISGQNIGQVSDLPVSKAIPFFEKVELSEQKEKIAKPILKEILDRLTFMKNVGVDYLTLSRSARTLSGGEAQRIRLATQIGSNLSGVMYVLDEPSIGLHQRDNDRLISSLKAMRDLGNTLIVVEHDEDTMRAADYIVDIGPGAGANGGQVMAAGTPKQIMRSRKSLTGQYLSGKKMIEVPKERREGNGKHIILKRAAQNNLKDITVDFPLGKFICVTGVSGSGKSTLVNMILKRILAQKLNNNSAKPGKYKSISGIKNIEKVIDIDQSPIGRTPRSNPATYTGVFDDIRELFAQTNQAKMRGYNKGRFSFNVKGGRCEACHGDGIIKIEMNFLPDVYVPCEVCHGTRYNSETLEVEYKGKNISQVLNMTVSEALKFFSAIPKIKRKLQTIEDVGLGYVTLGQPATTLSGGEAQRMKLAAELHRQSHGKSFYILDEPTTGLHMDDIKRLLAVLQRLVDAGNTVLVIEHDLDMVKSADWLIDLGPEGGDAGGYVVATGTPEEVAQVKESYTGQYLKKMLEQDKEFAAKKRK
;
A
#
# COMPACT_ATOMS: atom_id res chain seq x y z
N MET A 1 43.31 -13.90 9.83
CA MET A 1 42.76 -14.17 8.49
C MET A 1 41.29 -13.77 8.50
N ALA A 2 40.80 -13.02 7.53
CA ALA A 2 39.38 -12.66 7.48
C ALA A 2 38.57 -13.96 7.35
N ASN A 3 37.68 -14.23 8.30
CA ASN A 3 36.85 -15.43 8.29
C ASN A 3 35.90 -15.35 7.07
N ASP A 4 36.13 -16.20 6.08
CA ASP A 4 35.49 -16.21 4.75
C ASP A 4 34.15 -16.96 4.75
N LYS A 5 33.73 -17.45 5.90
CA LYS A 5 32.51 -18.23 6.11
C LYS A 5 31.76 -17.72 7.34
N ILE A 6 30.46 -17.98 7.33
CA ILE A 6 29.58 -17.90 8.50
C ILE A 6 29.37 -19.34 8.96
N ILE A 7 29.75 -19.64 10.19
CA ILE A 7 29.66 -20.99 10.76
C ILE A 7 28.65 -20.94 11.89
N ILE A 8 27.61 -21.76 11.79
CA ILE A 8 26.53 -21.86 12.77
C ILE A 8 26.68 -23.20 13.45
N HIS A 9 26.71 -23.19 14.78
CA HIS A 9 26.75 -24.38 15.61
C HIS A 9 25.49 -24.49 16.47
N GLY A 10 24.84 -25.65 16.39
CA GLY A 10 23.72 -26.01 17.25
C GLY A 10 22.50 -25.09 17.18
N ALA A 11 22.03 -24.72 15.98
CA ALA A 11 20.82 -23.91 15.86
C ALA A 11 19.55 -24.73 16.19
N ARG A 12 18.71 -24.21 17.08
CA ARG A 12 17.51 -24.87 17.65
C ARG A 12 16.25 -24.00 17.63
N ALA A 13 16.29 -22.84 16.98
CA ALA A 13 15.11 -21.99 16.82
C ALA A 13 13.91 -22.78 16.25
N HIS A 14 12.76 -22.69 16.92
CA HIS A 14 11.52 -23.39 16.57
C HIS A 14 11.68 -24.91 16.38
N ASN A 15 11.70 -25.40 15.13
CA ASN A 15 11.75 -26.83 14.81
C ASN A 15 13.14 -27.31 14.39
N LEU A 16 14.16 -26.43 14.39
CA LEU A 16 15.54 -26.79 14.04
C LEU A 16 16.09 -27.84 15.01
N LYS A 17 16.77 -28.86 14.47
CA LYS A 17 17.21 -30.06 15.20
C LYS A 17 18.67 -29.98 15.59
N ASN A 18 19.05 -28.91 16.30
CA ASN A 18 20.42 -28.66 16.74
C ASN A 18 21.42 -28.73 15.57
N ILE A 19 21.14 -27.94 14.52
CA ILE A 19 21.83 -28.08 13.24
C ILE A 19 23.12 -27.27 13.20
N ASP A 20 24.14 -27.86 12.56
CA ASP A 20 25.35 -27.18 12.16
C ASP A 20 25.31 -26.88 10.66
N VAL A 21 25.62 -25.64 10.27
CA VAL A 21 25.67 -25.26 8.86
C VAL A 21 26.76 -24.23 8.62
N THR A 22 27.47 -24.38 7.50
CA THR A 22 28.49 -23.44 7.05
C THR A 22 28.01 -22.76 5.78
N ILE A 23 28.03 -21.42 5.79
CA ILE A 23 27.57 -20.55 4.72
C ILE A 23 28.78 -19.74 4.19
N PRO A 24 29.05 -19.73 2.88
CA PRO A 24 30.14 -18.93 2.32
C PRO A 24 29.80 -17.43 2.33
N LYS A 25 30.75 -16.58 2.72
CA LYS A 25 30.57 -15.12 2.62
C LYS A 25 30.76 -14.61 1.21
N ASN A 26 30.20 -13.42 0.94
CA ASN A 26 30.29 -12.71 -0.33
C ASN A 26 29.73 -13.54 -1.50
N LYS A 27 28.70 -14.35 -1.20
CA LYS A 27 28.02 -15.24 -2.12
C LYS A 27 26.51 -15.01 -2.07
N LEU A 28 25.84 -15.37 -3.17
CA LEU A 28 24.39 -15.49 -3.24
C LEU A 28 24.02 -16.89 -2.76
N VAL A 29 23.52 -16.97 -1.53
CA VAL A 29 23.14 -18.21 -0.86
C VAL A 29 21.63 -18.32 -0.83
N VAL A 30 21.09 -19.44 -1.35
CA VAL A 30 19.65 -19.71 -1.33
C VAL A 30 19.33 -20.77 -0.27
N ILE A 31 18.37 -20.49 0.60
CA ILE A 31 17.79 -21.45 1.54
C ILE A 31 16.47 -21.92 0.96
N THR A 32 16.32 -23.23 0.76
CA THR A 32 15.14 -23.84 0.14
C THR A 32 14.66 -25.05 0.93
N GLY A 33 13.53 -25.62 0.51
CA GLY A 33 12.86 -26.75 1.18
C GLY A 33 11.36 -26.53 1.37
N LEU A 34 10.63 -27.52 1.89
CA LEU A 34 9.17 -27.48 2.03
C LEU A 34 8.64 -26.32 2.89
N SER A 35 7.37 -25.94 2.71
CA SER A 35 6.66 -25.01 3.60
C SER A 35 6.72 -25.54 5.04
N GLY A 36 7.15 -24.72 6.00
CA GLY A 36 7.31 -25.15 7.40
C GLY A 36 8.52 -26.06 7.69
N SER A 37 9.47 -26.21 6.77
CA SER A 37 10.68 -27.01 6.99
C SER A 37 11.69 -26.40 7.98
N GLY A 38 11.62 -25.10 8.26
CA GLY A 38 12.56 -24.38 9.13
C GLY A 38 13.44 -23.35 8.42
N LYS A 39 13.16 -23.03 7.14
CA LYS A 39 13.90 -22.02 6.35
C LYS A 39 13.96 -20.66 7.05
N SER A 40 12.79 -20.10 7.39
CA SER A 40 12.68 -18.81 8.05
C SER A 40 13.27 -18.84 9.47
N SER A 41 13.16 -19.98 10.17
CA SER A 41 13.77 -20.18 11.48
C SER A 41 15.30 -20.07 11.43
N LEU A 42 15.93 -20.58 10.38
CA LEU A 42 17.36 -20.43 10.16
C LEU A 42 17.72 -19.03 9.65
N ALA A 43 17.03 -18.53 8.63
CA ALA A 43 17.36 -17.27 7.96
C ALA A 43 17.05 -16.03 8.81
N PHE A 44 15.81 -15.94 9.32
CA PHE A 44 15.30 -14.76 10.01
C PHE A 44 15.45 -14.89 11.53
N ASP A 45 14.93 -15.96 12.12
CA ASP A 45 14.85 -16.09 13.58
C ASP A 45 16.20 -16.44 14.22
N THR A 46 17.17 -16.91 13.43
CA THR A 46 18.54 -17.20 13.88
C THR A 46 19.55 -16.20 13.31
N LEU A 47 19.81 -16.23 11.99
CA LEU A 47 20.88 -15.44 11.37
C LEU A 47 20.64 -13.93 11.40
N TYR A 48 19.49 -13.48 10.89
CA TYR A 48 19.14 -12.06 10.91
C TYR A 48 18.97 -11.55 12.34
N ALA A 49 18.26 -12.27 13.20
CA ALA A 49 18.04 -11.90 14.59
C ALA A 49 19.37 -11.70 15.35
N GLU A 50 20.32 -12.63 15.25
CA GLU A 50 21.63 -12.47 15.87
C GLU A 50 22.45 -11.35 15.22
N GLY A 51 22.43 -11.22 13.89
CA GLY A 51 23.20 -10.20 13.18
C GLY A 51 22.72 -8.79 13.48
N GLN A 52 21.40 -8.59 13.60
CA GLN A 52 20.80 -7.33 14.03
C GLN A 52 21.06 -7.06 15.51
N ARG A 53 20.83 -8.05 16.40
CA ARG A 53 21.01 -7.89 17.85
C ARG A 53 22.44 -7.48 18.19
N ARG A 54 23.45 -8.22 17.69
CA ARG A 54 24.87 -7.91 17.95
C ARG A 54 25.26 -6.51 17.49
N TYR A 55 24.70 -6.04 16.36
CA TYR A 55 24.93 -4.69 15.89
C TYR A 55 24.26 -3.64 16.78
N VAL A 56 22.98 -3.79 17.12
CA VAL A 56 22.24 -2.80 17.92
C VAL A 56 22.75 -2.73 19.37
N GLU A 57 23.19 -3.84 19.96
CA GLU A 57 23.85 -3.87 21.27
C GLU A 57 25.18 -3.08 21.33
N SER A 58 25.75 -2.77 20.16
CA SER A 58 26.95 -1.93 20.05
C SER A 58 26.64 -0.43 20.01
N LEU A 59 25.40 -0.02 19.74
CA LEU A 59 25.04 1.39 19.54
C LEU A 59 25.05 2.21 20.84
N SER A 60 24.58 1.64 21.96
CA SER A 60 24.61 2.32 23.26
C SER A 60 24.49 1.34 24.43
N ALA A 61 24.95 1.76 25.62
CA ALA A 61 24.76 0.99 26.85
C ALA A 61 23.27 0.80 27.20
N TYR A 62 22.44 1.80 26.92
CA TYR A 62 20.98 1.72 27.09
C TYR A 62 20.35 0.67 26.18
N ALA A 63 20.68 0.68 24.88
CA ALA A 63 20.20 -0.33 23.94
C ALA A 63 20.63 -1.74 24.35
N ARG A 64 21.85 -1.92 24.87
CA ARG A 64 22.33 -3.20 25.38
C ARG A 64 21.55 -3.70 26.59
N GLN A 65 21.26 -2.82 27.55
CA GLN A 65 20.47 -3.19 28.73
C GLN A 65 19.04 -3.60 28.34
N PHE A 66 18.45 -2.86 27.40
CA PHE A 66 17.10 -3.10 26.92
C PHE A 66 16.98 -4.40 26.10
N LEU A 67 17.91 -4.61 25.15
CA LEU A 67 17.96 -5.85 24.36
C LEU A 67 18.35 -7.07 25.18
N GLY A 68 19.09 -6.90 26.28
CA GLY A 68 19.42 -7.98 27.21
C GLY A 68 18.22 -8.61 27.89
N GLN A 69 17.07 -7.93 27.91
CA GLN A 69 15.79 -8.46 28.44
C GLN A 69 15.02 -9.30 27.41
N MET A 70 15.47 -9.35 26.16
CA MET A 70 14.82 -10.11 25.10
C MET A 70 15.33 -11.54 25.03
N ASP A 71 14.47 -12.46 24.60
CA ASP A 71 14.87 -13.83 24.29
C ASP A 71 15.88 -13.83 23.14
N LYS A 72 17.08 -14.35 23.43
CA LYS A 72 18.11 -14.56 22.41
C LYS A 72 17.72 -15.76 21.53
N PRO A 73 18.04 -15.74 20.22
CA PRO A 73 17.93 -16.91 19.38
C PRO A 73 18.63 -18.13 19.99
N ASP A 74 17.96 -19.29 19.96
CA ASP A 74 18.48 -20.53 20.52
C ASP A 74 19.53 -21.16 19.58
N VAL A 75 20.80 -20.84 19.83
CA VAL A 75 21.96 -21.29 19.08
C VAL A 75 23.18 -21.36 20.01
N ASP A 76 24.08 -22.33 19.80
CA ASP A 76 25.29 -22.46 20.64
C ASP A 76 26.33 -21.39 20.32
N SER A 77 26.68 -21.27 19.03
CA SER A 77 27.54 -20.19 18.55
C SER A 77 27.30 -19.87 17.08
N ILE A 78 27.61 -18.63 16.72
CA ILE A 78 27.67 -18.19 15.32
C ILE A 78 28.94 -17.36 15.13
N ASP A 79 29.84 -17.88 14.31
CA ASP A 79 31.12 -17.28 13.98
C ASP A 79 31.10 -16.63 12.61
N GLY A 80 31.78 -15.49 12.49
CA GLY A 80 31.88 -14.76 11.23
C GLY A 80 30.63 -13.98 10.84
N LEU A 81 29.68 -13.74 11.75
CA LEU A 81 28.45 -13.00 11.43
C LEU A 81 28.71 -11.53 11.04
N SER A 82 28.01 -11.03 10.03
CA SER A 82 27.99 -9.61 9.63
C SER A 82 26.74 -8.90 10.18
N PRO A 83 26.74 -7.56 10.29
CA PRO A 83 25.51 -6.80 10.52
C PRO A 83 24.44 -7.19 9.49
N ALA A 84 23.22 -7.46 9.97
CA ALA A 84 22.16 -8.03 9.15
C ALA A 84 21.04 -7.04 8.83
N ILE A 85 20.53 -7.09 7.60
CA ILE A 85 19.36 -6.32 7.16
C ILE A 85 18.34 -7.29 6.55
N SER A 86 17.10 -7.29 7.05
CA SER A 86 16.00 -8.06 6.47
C SER A 86 15.33 -7.29 5.33
N ILE A 87 14.92 -8.00 4.29
CA ILE A 87 14.06 -7.52 3.21
C ILE A 87 12.88 -8.49 3.09
N ASP A 88 11.88 -8.27 3.92
CA ASP A 88 10.65 -9.06 4.02
C ASP A 88 9.39 -8.24 3.64
N GLN A 89 8.24 -8.92 3.58
CA GLN A 89 6.95 -8.31 3.30
C GLN A 89 6.23 -7.73 4.53
N LYS A 90 6.71 -8.00 5.75
CA LYS A 90 6.00 -7.65 6.99
C LYS A 90 6.07 -6.16 7.30
N THR A 91 7.13 -5.48 6.84
CA THR A 91 7.41 -4.08 7.18
C THR A 91 6.74 -3.04 6.27
N THR A 92 5.59 -3.32 5.66
CA THR A 92 4.92 -2.30 4.83
C THR A 92 4.41 -1.14 5.70
N SER A 93 4.90 0.08 5.45
CA SER A 93 4.43 1.27 6.15
C SER A 93 2.94 1.53 5.86
N HIS A 94 2.09 1.45 6.88
CA HIS A 94 0.67 1.75 6.79
C HIS A 94 0.31 3.23 7.00
N ASN A 95 1.31 4.10 7.15
CA ASN A 95 1.08 5.53 7.32
C ASN A 95 0.47 6.15 6.04
N PRO A 96 -0.72 6.79 6.11
CA PRO A 96 -1.38 7.37 4.94
C PRO A 96 -0.57 8.48 4.26
N ARG A 97 0.35 9.12 4.98
CA ARG A 97 1.25 10.15 4.42
C ARG A 97 2.43 9.56 3.66
N SER A 98 2.74 8.27 3.81
CA SER A 98 3.85 7.64 3.12
C SER A 98 3.54 7.35 1.65
N THR A 99 4.47 7.66 0.77
CA THR A 99 4.44 7.39 -0.68
C THR A 99 5.65 6.58 -1.11
N VAL A 100 5.64 6.05 -2.35
CA VAL A 100 6.81 5.43 -2.97
C VAL A 100 8.03 6.36 -2.91
N GLY A 101 7.86 7.64 -3.23
CA GLY A 101 8.93 8.63 -3.18
C GLY A 101 9.51 8.87 -1.79
N THR A 102 8.71 8.78 -0.71
CA THR A 102 9.24 8.89 0.66
C THR A 102 9.94 7.62 1.12
N VAL A 103 9.42 6.43 0.75
CA VAL A 103 10.05 5.14 1.11
C VAL A 103 11.39 4.93 0.40
N THR A 104 11.53 5.47 -0.80
CA THR A 104 12.76 5.41 -1.61
C THR A 104 13.72 6.56 -1.35
N GLU A 105 13.35 7.50 -0.49
CA GLU A 105 14.06 8.78 -0.24
C GLU A 105 14.23 9.67 -1.48
N ILE A 106 13.74 9.25 -2.65
CA ILE A 106 13.79 10.04 -3.89
C ILE A 106 13.09 11.39 -3.66
N ASN A 107 11.98 11.41 -2.92
CA ASN A 107 11.28 12.64 -2.58
C ASN A 107 12.17 13.65 -1.83
N ASP A 108 13.11 13.21 -0.99
CA ASP A 108 14.00 14.13 -0.28
C ASP A 108 15.03 14.76 -1.22
N PHE A 109 15.56 14.00 -2.18
CA PHE A 109 16.39 14.55 -3.25
C PHE A 109 15.59 15.47 -4.18
N LEU A 110 14.34 15.16 -4.50
CA LEU A 110 13.46 16.06 -5.26
C LEU A 110 13.25 17.38 -4.53
N ARG A 111 12.97 17.34 -3.22
CA ARG A 111 12.81 18.54 -2.39
C ARG A 111 14.09 19.38 -2.38
N LEU A 112 15.26 18.73 -2.31
CA LEU A 112 16.54 19.41 -2.37
C LEU A 112 16.78 20.04 -3.75
N LEU A 113 16.49 19.32 -4.84
CA LEU A 113 16.63 19.81 -6.21
C LEU A 113 15.73 21.04 -6.45
N TRP A 114 14.44 20.95 -6.11
CA TRP A 114 13.49 22.06 -6.27
C TRP A 114 13.85 23.28 -5.43
N ALA A 115 14.40 23.08 -4.23
CA ALA A 115 14.87 24.19 -3.39
C ALA A 115 16.11 24.88 -3.98
N ARG A 116 17.03 24.13 -4.59
CA ARG A 116 18.31 24.69 -5.05
C ARG A 116 18.28 25.29 -6.45
N VAL A 117 17.55 24.67 -7.40
CA VAL A 117 17.56 25.09 -8.80
C VAL A 117 16.19 25.48 -9.36
N GLY A 118 15.12 25.20 -8.61
CA GLY A 118 13.76 25.53 -9.00
C GLY A 118 13.53 27.03 -9.15
N THR A 119 12.75 27.40 -10.17
CA THR A 119 12.36 28.78 -10.42
C THR A 119 10.91 28.98 -9.99
N PRO A 120 10.61 29.85 -9.01
CA PRO A 120 9.22 30.16 -8.66
C PRO A 120 8.55 30.94 -9.78
N ILE A 121 7.33 30.58 -10.13
CA ILE A 121 6.50 31.24 -11.14
C ILE A 121 5.20 31.66 -10.50
N CYS A 122 4.80 32.93 -10.64
CA CYS A 122 3.55 33.42 -10.06
C CYS A 122 2.35 32.60 -10.61
N PRO A 123 1.50 32.01 -9.75
CA PRO A 123 0.33 31.27 -10.21
C PRO A 123 -0.75 32.15 -10.85
N ASN A 124 -0.75 33.46 -10.56
CA ASN A 124 -1.75 34.40 -11.07
C ASN A 124 -1.32 35.02 -12.40
N ASP A 125 -0.05 35.44 -12.48
CA ASP A 125 0.47 36.24 -13.60
C ASP A 125 1.42 35.44 -14.53
N ASN A 126 1.78 34.21 -14.13
CA ASN A 126 2.68 33.31 -14.86
C ASN A 126 4.08 33.87 -15.19
N ILE A 127 4.54 34.88 -14.43
CA ILE A 127 5.89 35.44 -14.54
C ILE A 127 6.86 34.80 -13.54
N PRO A 128 8.16 34.68 -13.89
CA PRO A 128 9.19 34.24 -12.96
C PRO A 128 9.31 35.19 -11.77
N ILE A 129 9.37 34.62 -10.57
CA ILE A 129 9.63 35.35 -9.33
C ILE A 129 11.13 35.26 -9.05
N THR A 130 11.79 36.41 -8.95
CA THR A 130 13.21 36.48 -8.62
C THR A 130 13.40 37.41 -7.42
N SER A 131 14.16 36.98 -6.42
CA SER A 131 14.75 37.90 -5.46
C SER A 131 15.93 38.60 -6.13
N GLN A 132 15.99 39.92 -6.02
CA GLN A 132 17.11 40.71 -6.53
C GLN A 132 17.68 41.53 -5.38
N SER A 133 19.01 41.53 -5.23
CA SER A 133 19.68 42.46 -4.32
C SER A 133 19.65 43.87 -4.90
N PRO A 134 19.74 44.93 -4.08
CA PRO A 134 19.82 46.30 -4.59
C PRO A 134 20.92 46.48 -5.66
N ASP A 135 22.09 45.86 -5.49
CA ASP A 135 23.15 45.84 -6.51
C ASP A 135 22.69 45.28 -7.86
N GLN A 136 22.01 44.14 -7.86
CA GLN A 136 21.47 43.54 -9.09
C GLN A 136 20.39 44.40 -9.75
N MET A 137 19.58 45.11 -8.95
CA MET A 137 18.59 46.07 -9.48
C MET A 137 19.30 47.23 -10.18
N VAL A 138 20.37 47.75 -9.57
CA VAL A 138 21.19 48.83 -10.13
C VAL A 138 21.87 48.36 -11.42
N ASP A 139 22.51 47.19 -11.42
CA ASP A 139 23.18 46.62 -12.60
C ASP A 139 22.22 46.51 -13.78
N ARG A 140 21.01 45.98 -13.54
CA ARG A 140 19.97 45.84 -14.57
C ARG A 140 19.48 47.17 -15.13
N VAL A 141 19.42 48.21 -14.31
CA VAL A 141 19.05 49.56 -14.77
C VAL A 141 20.20 50.23 -15.53
N LEU A 142 21.46 49.92 -15.20
CA LEU A 142 22.64 50.41 -15.91
C LEU A 142 22.83 49.77 -17.30
N GLU A 143 22.19 48.64 -17.59
CA GLU A 143 22.14 48.05 -18.94
C GLU A 143 21.32 48.89 -19.95
N LEU A 144 20.54 49.86 -19.48
CA LEU A 144 19.75 50.75 -20.35
C LEU A 144 20.67 51.74 -21.10
N PRO A 145 20.27 52.20 -22.31
CA PRO A 145 21.07 53.15 -23.08
C PRO A 145 21.39 54.43 -22.31
N GLU A 146 22.56 55.01 -22.57
CA GLU A 146 22.92 56.32 -22.01
C GLU A 146 21.85 57.37 -22.31
N ARG A 147 21.66 58.29 -21.36
CA ARG A 147 20.66 59.37 -21.37
C ARG A 147 19.21 58.91 -21.24
N THR A 148 18.95 57.63 -20.97
CA THR A 148 17.61 57.15 -20.59
C THR A 148 17.15 57.84 -19.29
N ARG A 149 15.93 58.37 -19.28
CA ARG A 149 15.31 59.01 -18.11
C ARG A 149 14.38 58.02 -17.42
N LEU A 150 14.52 57.85 -16.11
CA LEU A 150 13.66 56.97 -15.33
C LEU A 150 13.32 57.58 -13.97
N GLN A 151 12.26 57.07 -13.36
CA GLN A 151 11.86 57.39 -12.00
C GLN A 151 11.90 56.12 -11.15
N ILE A 152 12.48 56.21 -9.96
CA ILE A 152 12.43 55.13 -8.98
C ILE A 152 11.19 55.33 -8.13
N LEU A 153 10.30 54.34 -8.18
CA LEU A 153 9.01 54.34 -7.53
C LEU A 153 8.97 53.32 -6.40
N SER A 154 8.35 53.67 -5.29
CA SER A 154 8.06 52.76 -4.18
C SER A 154 6.55 52.44 -4.14
N PRO A 155 6.13 51.21 -4.53
CA PRO A 155 4.73 50.85 -4.63
C PRO A 155 4.14 50.47 -3.27
N ILE A 156 3.54 51.46 -2.61
CA ILE A 156 3.02 51.39 -1.24
C ILE A 156 1.56 50.89 -1.17
N VAL A 157 0.76 51.10 -2.22
CA VAL A 157 -0.60 50.57 -2.35
C VAL A 157 -0.72 49.94 -3.73
N ARG A 158 -1.17 48.68 -3.77
CA ARG A 158 -1.33 47.92 -5.02
C ARG A 158 -2.70 47.27 -5.05
N ASP A 159 -3.50 47.64 -6.05
CA ASP A 159 -4.80 47.06 -6.37
C ASP A 159 -5.75 46.96 -5.14
N LYS A 160 -5.72 47.97 -4.26
CA LYS A 160 -6.55 48.01 -3.04
C LYS A 160 -7.68 49.01 -3.17
N LYS A 161 -8.86 48.61 -2.69
CA LYS A 161 -10.01 49.51 -2.58
C LYS A 161 -9.86 50.47 -1.40
N GLY A 162 -10.34 51.70 -1.57
CA GLY A 162 -10.42 52.69 -0.49
C GLY A 162 -9.76 54.02 -0.84
N THR A 163 -10.08 55.04 -0.05
CA THR A 163 -9.65 56.43 -0.26
C THR A 163 -8.16 56.69 0.04
N GLN A 164 -7.49 55.74 0.68
CA GLN A 164 -6.07 55.79 1.08
C GLN A 164 -5.59 57.06 1.84
N LYS A 165 -6.49 57.88 2.42
CA LYS A 165 -6.15 59.14 3.11
C LYS A 165 -5.03 59.00 4.16
N LYS A 166 -5.09 57.95 4.99
CA LYS A 166 -4.07 57.66 6.03
C LYS A 166 -2.69 57.41 5.44
N VAL A 167 -2.63 56.87 4.22
CA VAL A 167 -1.39 56.56 3.52
C VAL A 167 -0.75 57.85 3.01
N PHE A 168 -1.53 58.75 2.39
CA PHE A 168 -1.05 60.07 1.96
C PHE A 168 -0.57 60.94 3.14
N GLU A 169 -1.29 60.95 4.26
CA GLU A 169 -0.86 61.67 5.48
C GLU A 169 0.49 61.15 6.02
N LYS A 170 0.69 59.81 5.98
CA LYS A 170 1.93 59.20 6.45
C LYS A 170 3.11 59.59 5.56
N ILE A 171 2.96 59.50 4.25
CA ILE A 171 3.99 59.85 3.26
C ILE A 171 4.35 61.34 3.35
N LYS A 172 3.34 62.20 3.56
CA LYS A 172 3.54 63.64 3.76
C LYS A 172 4.33 63.95 5.03
N LYS A 173 4.06 63.24 6.14
CA LYS A 173 4.85 63.34 7.38
C LYS A 173 6.30 62.86 7.22
N GLU A 174 6.53 61.89 6.33
CA GLU A 174 7.86 61.37 6.00
C GLU A 174 8.63 62.28 5.01
N GLY A 175 8.00 63.36 4.52
CA GLY A 175 8.67 64.42 3.76
C GLY A 175 8.73 64.22 2.24
N PHE A 176 8.01 63.24 1.70
CA PHE A 176 7.92 63.08 0.24
C PHE A 176 6.99 64.14 -0.37
N VAL A 177 7.25 64.53 -1.62
CA VAL A 177 6.54 65.62 -2.31
C VAL A 177 5.64 65.11 -3.45
N ARG A 178 6.00 63.99 -4.08
CA ARG A 178 5.35 63.48 -5.29
C ARG A 178 4.90 62.04 -5.15
N VAL A 179 3.75 61.76 -5.74
CA VAL A 179 3.14 60.43 -5.75
C VAL A 179 2.49 60.18 -7.11
N GLN A 180 2.63 58.96 -7.62
CA GLN A 180 1.91 58.50 -8.79
C GLN A 180 0.71 57.70 -8.33
N VAL A 181 -0.48 58.10 -8.78
CA VAL A 181 -1.76 57.45 -8.44
C VAL A 181 -2.42 57.01 -9.74
N ASP A 182 -2.69 55.71 -9.86
CA ASP A 182 -3.29 55.09 -11.04
C ASP A 182 -2.59 55.45 -12.37
N GLY A 183 -1.27 55.67 -12.33
CA GLY A 183 -0.43 55.98 -13.49
C GLY A 183 -0.16 57.48 -13.70
N GLU A 184 -0.92 58.37 -13.06
CA GLU A 184 -0.73 59.81 -13.16
C GLU A 184 0.06 60.37 -11.97
N THR A 185 0.99 61.29 -12.23
CA THR A 185 1.84 61.87 -11.17
C THR A 185 1.24 63.15 -10.64
N TYR A 186 1.08 63.22 -9.32
CA TYR A 186 0.55 64.35 -8.57
C TYR A 186 1.58 64.86 -7.56
N GLU A 187 1.54 66.15 -7.27
CA GLU A 187 2.11 66.65 -6.01
C GLU A 187 1.16 66.27 -4.86
N LEU A 188 1.70 65.93 -3.69
CA LEU A 188 0.92 65.33 -2.59
C LEU A 188 -0.25 66.20 -2.10
N ASP A 189 -0.17 67.51 -2.30
CA ASP A 189 -1.22 68.47 -1.94
C ASP A 189 -2.33 68.59 -3.01
N GLU A 190 -2.08 68.09 -4.21
CA GLU A 190 -2.97 68.17 -5.37
C GLU A 190 -3.59 66.81 -5.73
N VAL A 191 -3.41 65.79 -4.89
CA VAL A 191 -3.95 64.45 -5.12
C VAL A 191 -5.48 64.48 -5.01
N PRO A 192 -6.23 64.04 -6.04
CA PRO A 192 -7.69 63.98 -5.98
C PRO A 192 -8.18 62.95 -4.95
N GLU A 193 -9.38 63.16 -4.38
CA GLU A 193 -9.98 62.17 -3.49
C GLU A 193 -10.29 60.87 -4.23
N LEU A 194 -9.68 59.76 -3.77
CA LEU A 194 -9.86 58.44 -4.37
C LEU A 194 -11.20 57.80 -3.97
N ASP A 195 -11.83 57.11 -4.91
CA ASP A 195 -13.12 56.44 -4.73
C ASP A 195 -12.98 55.24 -3.78
N LYS A 196 -13.82 55.17 -2.75
CA LYS A 196 -13.79 54.08 -1.78
C LYS A 196 -14.06 52.69 -2.39
N ASN A 197 -14.81 52.63 -3.49
CA ASN A 197 -15.27 51.38 -4.10
C ASN A 197 -14.41 50.88 -5.27
N LYS A 198 -13.51 51.74 -5.79
CA LYS A 198 -12.56 51.39 -6.86
C LYS A 198 -11.23 50.98 -6.27
N LYS A 199 -10.49 50.15 -7.01
CA LYS A 199 -9.14 49.73 -6.65
C LYS A 199 -8.16 50.76 -7.18
N HIS A 200 -7.17 51.11 -6.36
CA HIS A 200 -6.17 52.12 -6.67
C HIS A 200 -4.75 51.58 -6.49
N ASN A 201 -3.83 52.08 -7.31
CA ASN A 201 -2.39 51.90 -7.20
C ASN A 201 -1.74 53.23 -6.80
N VAL A 202 -0.91 53.22 -5.76
CA VAL A 202 -0.21 54.41 -5.26
C VAL A 202 1.27 54.08 -5.16
N ASN A 203 2.09 54.84 -5.89
CA ASN A 203 3.54 54.71 -5.93
C ASN A 203 4.19 56.03 -5.49
N VAL A 204 5.05 56.01 -4.48
CA VAL A 204 5.81 57.20 -4.08
C VAL A 204 6.99 57.39 -5.03
N VAL A 205 7.18 58.60 -5.55
CA VAL A 205 8.34 58.93 -6.39
C VAL A 205 9.54 59.20 -5.48
N ILE A 206 10.52 58.30 -5.47
CA ILE A 206 11.71 58.37 -4.60
C ILE A 206 12.78 59.25 -5.23
N ASP A 207 13.13 58.99 -6.50
CA ASP A 207 14.12 59.78 -7.22
C ASP A 207 13.83 59.77 -8.73
N ARG A 208 14.37 60.77 -9.44
CA ARG A 208 14.32 60.91 -10.90
C ARG A 208 15.73 60.97 -11.43
N ILE A 209 16.11 59.98 -12.22
CA ILE A 209 17.49 59.71 -12.57
C ILE A 209 17.64 59.68 -14.10
N ILE A 210 18.78 60.16 -14.58
CA ILE A 210 19.20 60.04 -15.98
C ILE A 210 20.41 59.12 -15.99
N ILE A 211 20.38 58.07 -16.81
CA ILE A 211 21.51 57.14 -16.97
C ILE A 211 22.68 57.90 -17.61
N LYS A 212 23.80 57.97 -16.90
CA LYS A 212 25.10 58.51 -17.33
C LYS A 212 26.20 57.87 -16.48
N ASP A 213 27.44 58.00 -16.91
CA ASP A 213 28.59 57.57 -16.11
C ASP A 213 28.59 58.18 -14.70
N GLY A 214 28.88 57.34 -13.70
CA GLY A 214 28.97 57.72 -12.28
C GLY A 214 27.65 57.73 -11.47
N VAL A 215 26.52 57.29 -12.05
CA VAL A 215 25.20 57.34 -11.37
C VAL A 215 24.92 56.16 -10.43
N ARG A 216 25.78 55.13 -10.43
CA ARG A 216 25.60 53.88 -9.66
C ARG A 216 25.22 54.10 -8.19
N SER A 217 25.99 54.91 -7.45
CA SER A 217 25.77 55.14 -6.01
C SER A 217 24.38 55.73 -5.74
N ARG A 218 23.94 56.68 -6.57
CA ARG A 218 22.65 57.34 -6.42
C ARG A 218 21.48 56.39 -6.74
N LEU A 219 21.64 55.53 -7.74
CA LEU A 219 20.67 54.47 -8.02
C LEU A 219 20.54 53.50 -6.84
N PHE A 220 21.67 53.09 -6.25
CA PHE A 220 21.69 52.19 -5.10
C PHE A 220 20.91 52.79 -3.91
N ASP A 221 21.23 54.02 -3.50
CA ASP A 221 20.54 54.70 -2.39
C ASP A 221 19.04 54.86 -2.66
N SER A 222 18.67 55.15 -3.91
CA SER A 222 17.27 55.29 -4.33
C SER A 222 16.51 53.97 -4.26
N PHE A 223 17.13 52.86 -4.68
CA PHE A 223 16.54 51.53 -4.56
C PHE A 223 16.41 51.12 -3.09
N GLU A 224 17.43 51.35 -2.25
CA GLU A 224 17.35 51.05 -0.82
C GLU A 224 16.21 51.81 -0.13
N ALA A 225 16.08 53.11 -0.41
CA ALA A 225 14.98 53.94 0.09
C ALA A 225 13.61 53.44 -0.40
N ALA A 226 13.50 53.08 -1.69
CA ALA A 226 12.27 52.57 -2.27
C ALA A 226 11.84 51.23 -1.65
N LEU A 227 12.79 50.31 -1.46
CA LEU A 227 12.56 48.99 -0.86
C LEU A 227 12.15 49.12 0.60
N ARG A 228 12.80 50.00 1.37
CA ARG A 228 12.48 50.23 2.78
C ARG A 228 11.05 50.73 2.99
N LEU A 229 10.56 51.61 2.11
CA LEU A 229 9.24 52.22 2.22
C LEU A 229 8.10 51.24 1.88
N SER A 230 8.31 50.32 0.93
CA SER A 230 7.31 49.35 0.47
C SER A 230 7.48 47.93 1.04
N ASN A 231 8.44 47.74 1.97
CA ASN A 231 8.80 46.45 2.57
C ASN A 231 9.33 45.40 1.56
N GLY A 232 10.20 45.84 0.65
CA GLY A 232 10.98 45.00 -0.26
C GLY A 232 10.56 45.06 -1.73
N TYR A 233 9.96 46.17 -2.19
CA TYR A 233 9.59 46.36 -3.60
C TYR A 233 9.98 47.73 -4.16
N ALA A 234 10.35 47.77 -5.43
CA ALA A 234 10.63 49.02 -6.12
C ALA A 234 10.20 48.88 -7.58
N THR A 235 10.00 49.98 -8.29
CA THR A 235 9.75 49.97 -9.73
C THR A 235 10.61 51.04 -10.37
N ALA A 236 11.37 50.71 -11.40
CA ALA A 236 12.03 51.68 -12.26
C ALA A 236 11.08 52.00 -13.43
N ASP A 237 10.45 53.16 -13.38
CA ASP A 237 9.55 53.65 -14.42
C ASP A 237 10.34 54.40 -15.48
N VAL A 238 10.53 53.78 -16.65
CA VAL A 238 11.28 54.37 -17.77
C VAL A 238 10.38 55.33 -18.53
N ILE A 239 10.77 56.60 -18.65
CA ILE A 239 9.96 57.62 -19.32
C ILE A 239 9.84 57.31 -20.82
N GLY A 240 8.64 56.94 -21.26
CA GLY A 240 8.37 56.53 -22.64
C GLY A 240 8.66 55.05 -22.94
N GLY A 241 8.93 54.24 -21.91
CA GLY A 241 9.11 52.79 -21.99
C GLY A 241 8.19 52.03 -21.04
N GLU A 242 8.43 50.73 -20.88
CA GLU A 242 7.69 49.91 -19.91
C GLU A 242 8.33 50.00 -18.51
N PRO A 243 7.53 50.06 -17.43
CA PRO A 243 8.03 50.05 -16.07
C PRO A 243 8.64 48.68 -15.72
N ILE A 244 9.80 48.70 -15.05
CA ILE A 244 10.54 47.51 -14.64
C ILE A 244 10.37 47.33 -13.13
N PRO A 245 9.55 46.37 -12.68
CA PRO A 245 9.34 46.17 -11.26
C PRO A 245 10.41 45.24 -10.65
N PHE A 246 10.72 45.50 -9.38
CA PHE A 246 11.77 44.88 -8.59
C PHE A 246 11.24 44.39 -7.24
N SER A 247 11.81 43.29 -6.73
CA SER A 247 11.57 42.84 -5.36
C SER A 247 12.83 42.24 -4.73
N GLU A 248 13.04 42.61 -3.47
CA GLU A 248 14.09 42.05 -2.60
C GLU A 248 13.71 40.65 -2.09
N LYS A 249 12.40 40.34 -2.04
CA LYS A 249 11.87 39.04 -1.61
C LYS A 249 11.45 38.22 -2.84
N TYR A 250 11.31 36.90 -2.68
CA TYR A 250 10.63 36.07 -3.69
C TYR A 250 9.13 36.39 -3.74
N ALA A 251 8.81 37.51 -4.37
CA ALA A 251 7.46 38.02 -4.52
C ALA A 251 7.16 38.41 -5.97
N CYS A 252 5.93 38.16 -6.40
CA CYS A 252 5.45 38.62 -7.69
C CYS A 252 5.38 40.15 -7.69
N PRO A 253 6.00 40.84 -8.65
CA PRO A 253 5.93 42.29 -8.75
C PRO A 253 4.52 42.82 -9.04
N ILE A 254 3.67 42.02 -9.71
CA ILE A 254 2.34 42.42 -10.17
C ILE A 254 1.30 42.21 -9.05
N CYS A 255 1.02 40.96 -8.68
CA CYS A 255 -0.05 40.64 -7.74
C CYS A 255 0.40 40.55 -6.27
N GLY A 256 1.70 40.69 -5.97
CA GLY A 256 2.24 40.59 -4.60
C GLY A 256 2.24 39.18 -4.00
N PHE A 257 2.03 38.12 -4.79
CA PHE A 257 2.12 36.74 -4.32
C PHE A 257 3.54 36.42 -3.85
N THR A 258 3.71 35.92 -2.62
CA THR A 258 5.02 35.62 -2.05
C THR A 258 5.22 34.11 -1.86
N VAL A 259 6.40 33.64 -2.23
CA VAL A 259 6.81 32.24 -2.05
C VAL A 259 7.50 32.04 -0.70
N GLY A 260 8.27 33.05 -0.25
CA GLY A 260 9.13 32.95 0.92
C GLY A 260 10.51 32.38 0.58
N GLU A 261 11.19 31.79 1.55
CA GLU A 261 12.49 31.14 1.33
C GLU A 261 12.34 29.77 0.66
N LEU A 262 13.17 29.52 -0.35
CA LEU A 262 13.20 28.25 -1.09
C LEU A 262 14.03 27.21 -0.33
N GLU A 263 13.45 26.67 0.74
CA GLU A 263 14.07 25.61 1.52
C GLU A 263 13.43 24.24 1.23
N PRO A 264 14.16 23.12 1.38
CA PRO A 264 13.60 21.78 1.16
C PRO A 264 12.33 21.46 1.98
N ARG A 265 12.12 22.12 3.13
CA ARG A 265 10.91 21.95 3.96
C ARG A 265 9.65 22.53 3.30
N LEU A 266 9.76 23.54 2.44
CA LEU A 266 8.64 24.08 1.66
C LEU A 266 8.03 23.00 0.75
N PHE A 267 8.84 22.06 0.27
CA PHE A 267 8.42 20.98 -0.61
C PHE A 267 8.02 19.70 0.15
N SER A 268 7.91 19.76 1.47
CA SER A 268 7.46 18.63 2.29
C SER A 268 5.99 18.75 2.62
N PHE A 269 5.19 17.77 2.20
CA PHE A 269 3.79 17.64 2.64
C PHE A 269 3.66 17.11 4.07
N ASN A 270 4.76 16.67 4.70
CA ASN A 270 4.78 16.31 6.12
C ASN A 270 5.06 17.51 7.03
N ALA A 271 5.55 18.62 6.47
CA ALA A 271 5.80 19.85 7.20
C ALA A 271 4.64 20.84 6.99
N PRO A 272 4.12 21.51 8.05
CA PRO A 272 3.03 22.47 7.92
C PRO A 272 3.32 23.61 6.92
N ILE A 273 4.59 24.00 6.76
CA ILE A 273 5.02 25.05 5.84
C ILE A 273 4.83 24.70 4.35
N GLY A 274 4.88 23.42 4.00
CA GLY A 274 4.75 22.92 2.64
C GLY A 274 3.42 22.22 2.35
N ALA A 275 2.77 21.70 3.40
CA ALA A 275 1.53 20.96 3.30
C ALA A 275 0.37 21.83 2.79
N CYS A 276 -0.51 21.23 1.98
CA CYS A 276 -1.78 21.84 1.61
C CYS A 276 -2.63 22.06 2.88
N PRO A 277 -3.12 23.28 3.16
CA PRO A 277 -3.87 23.57 4.38
C PRO A 277 -5.24 22.88 4.42
N GLU A 278 -5.83 22.59 3.25
CA GLU A 278 -7.16 22.00 3.14
C GLU A 278 -7.21 20.50 3.48
N CYS A 279 -6.12 19.78 3.23
CA CYS A 279 -6.03 18.34 3.49
C CYS A 279 -4.86 17.97 4.41
N GLU A 280 -4.19 18.96 4.98
CA GLU A 280 -3.04 18.79 5.88
C GLU A 280 -1.96 17.86 5.32
N GLY A 281 -1.69 17.96 4.02
CA GLY A 281 -0.69 17.14 3.34
C GLY A 281 -1.11 15.70 3.01
N LEU A 282 -2.38 15.32 3.22
CA LEU A 282 -2.89 14.00 2.83
C LEU A 282 -3.07 13.85 1.31
N GLY A 283 -3.43 14.94 0.63
CA GLY A 283 -3.75 14.96 -0.80
C GLY A 283 -5.13 14.41 -1.15
N SER A 284 -5.81 13.76 -0.21
CA SER A 284 -7.18 13.27 -0.37
C SER A 284 -8.11 13.86 0.70
N LYS A 285 -9.40 14.00 0.35
CA LYS A 285 -10.48 14.25 1.30
C LYS A 285 -11.45 13.08 1.28
N LEU A 286 -11.96 12.71 2.45
CA LEU A 286 -13.07 11.77 2.56
C LEU A 286 -14.36 12.52 2.26
N GLU A 287 -15.07 12.08 1.23
CA GLU A 287 -16.40 12.58 0.87
C GLU A 287 -17.38 11.43 0.81
N VAL A 288 -18.66 11.71 1.09
CA VAL A 288 -19.72 10.68 1.04
C VAL A 288 -19.97 10.28 -0.41
N ASP A 289 -19.98 8.99 -0.69
CA ASP A 289 -20.16 8.46 -2.04
C ASP A 289 -21.59 7.92 -2.22
N VAL A 290 -22.32 8.49 -3.17
CA VAL A 290 -23.70 8.11 -3.47
C VAL A 290 -23.82 6.63 -3.81
N ASP A 291 -22.82 6.04 -4.48
CA ASP A 291 -22.85 4.63 -4.88
C ASP A 291 -22.65 3.69 -3.69
N LEU A 292 -22.06 4.16 -2.58
CA LEU A 292 -21.97 3.40 -1.34
C LEU A 292 -23.25 3.52 -0.49
N VAL A 293 -23.94 4.67 -0.59
CA VAL A 293 -25.21 4.92 0.09
C VAL A 293 -26.36 4.18 -0.59
N VAL A 294 -26.40 4.18 -1.94
CA VAL A 294 -27.41 3.53 -2.79
C VAL A 294 -26.74 2.61 -3.81
N PRO A 295 -26.23 1.44 -3.38
CA PRO A 295 -25.51 0.53 -4.26
C PRO A 295 -26.41 -0.16 -5.29
N ASP A 296 -27.65 -0.49 -4.93
CA ASP A 296 -28.63 -1.03 -5.86
C ASP A 296 -29.75 -0.02 -6.12
N ARG A 297 -29.59 0.73 -7.21
CA ARG A 297 -30.56 1.76 -7.62
C ARG A 297 -31.86 1.18 -8.19
N ASN A 298 -31.95 -0.14 -8.38
CA ASN A 298 -33.20 -0.80 -8.80
C ASN A 298 -34.12 -1.15 -7.62
N LYS A 299 -33.62 -1.10 -6.38
CA LYS A 299 -34.45 -1.28 -5.19
C LYS A 299 -35.30 -0.05 -4.93
N THR A 300 -36.46 -0.27 -4.31
CA THR A 300 -37.34 0.81 -3.84
C THR A 300 -36.81 1.40 -2.53
N LEU A 301 -37.30 2.58 -2.13
CA LEU A 301 -36.93 3.16 -0.83
C LEU A 301 -37.40 2.26 0.33
N ARG A 302 -38.56 1.60 0.17
CA ARG A 302 -39.13 0.67 1.15
C ARG A 302 -38.34 -0.63 1.30
N GLU A 303 -37.77 -1.14 0.20
CA GLU A 303 -36.87 -2.31 0.20
C GLU A 303 -35.47 -2.01 0.77
N GLY A 304 -35.24 -0.78 1.24
CA GLY A 304 -33.97 -0.37 1.84
C GLY A 304 -32.89 -0.06 0.81
N ALA A 305 -33.24 0.67 -0.26
CA ALA A 305 -32.26 1.20 -1.20
C ALA A 305 -31.17 2.07 -0.52
N MET A 306 -31.51 2.75 0.59
CA MET A 306 -30.61 3.60 1.38
C MET A 306 -29.97 2.82 2.52
N ILE A 307 -28.88 2.11 2.26
CA ILE A 307 -28.23 1.21 3.24
C ILE A 307 -27.96 1.86 4.62
N PRO A 308 -27.43 3.10 4.72
CA PRO A 308 -27.10 3.70 6.01
C PRO A 308 -28.29 3.84 6.96
N TRP A 309 -29.51 3.88 6.42
CA TRP A 309 -30.76 4.08 7.16
C TRP A 309 -31.63 2.82 7.21
N ASN A 310 -31.11 1.66 6.76
CA ASN A 310 -31.80 0.39 6.96
C ASN A 310 -31.83 0.04 8.47
N PRO A 311 -32.91 -0.57 8.96
CA PRO A 311 -33.06 -0.87 10.37
C PRO A 311 -32.05 -1.92 10.82
N ILE A 312 -31.18 -1.55 11.76
CA ILE A 312 -30.24 -2.48 12.44
C ILE A 312 -30.70 -2.71 13.88
N SER A 313 -30.96 -1.64 14.61
CA SER A 313 -31.34 -1.66 16.03
C SER A 313 -32.26 -0.50 16.44
N SER A 314 -32.74 0.29 15.48
CA SER A 314 -33.62 1.44 15.71
C SER A 314 -34.44 1.70 14.45
N GLN A 315 -35.70 2.12 14.64
CA GLN A 315 -36.62 2.49 13.55
C GLN A 315 -36.64 4.00 13.25
N TYR A 316 -35.81 4.79 13.94
CA TYR A 316 -35.80 6.24 13.82
C TYR A 316 -35.62 6.75 12.38
N TYR A 317 -34.55 6.32 11.71
CA TYR A 317 -34.24 6.77 10.35
C TYR A 317 -35.19 6.22 9.27
N PRO A 318 -35.61 4.93 9.31
CA PRO A 318 -36.67 4.43 8.45
C PRO A 318 -37.97 5.24 8.55
N GLN A 319 -38.44 5.54 9.76
CA GLN A 319 -39.67 6.32 9.96
C GLN A 319 -39.50 7.78 9.55
N LEU A 320 -38.34 8.39 9.81
CA LEU A 320 -38.01 9.74 9.34
C LEU A 320 -38.08 9.84 7.82
N LEU A 321 -37.52 8.83 7.11
CA LEU A 321 -37.56 8.77 5.65
C LEU A 321 -39.00 8.59 5.14
N GLU A 322 -39.78 7.69 5.75
CA GLU A 322 -41.16 7.43 5.34
C GLU A 322 -42.07 8.65 5.50
N GLN A 323 -42.01 9.32 6.66
CA GLN A 323 -42.81 10.51 6.92
C GLN A 323 -42.40 11.69 6.02
N PHE A 324 -41.10 11.85 5.75
CA PHE A 324 -40.63 12.85 4.79
C PHE A 324 -41.10 12.55 3.36
N CYS A 325 -41.01 11.29 2.92
CA CYS A 325 -41.48 10.89 1.59
C CYS A 325 -42.99 11.16 1.45
N LYS A 326 -43.77 10.88 2.49
CA LYS A 326 -45.21 11.18 2.52
C LYS A 326 -45.49 12.68 2.44
N SER A 327 -44.76 13.52 3.18
CA SER A 327 -44.95 14.97 3.12
C SER A 327 -44.48 15.61 1.81
N ALA A 328 -43.44 15.04 1.18
CA ALA A 328 -42.86 15.53 -0.07
C ALA A 328 -43.52 14.94 -1.34
N GLY A 329 -44.47 14.01 -1.20
CA GLY A 329 -45.11 13.33 -2.34
C GLY A 329 -44.16 12.43 -3.13
N ILE A 330 -43.21 11.78 -2.44
CA ILE A 330 -42.26 10.85 -3.03
C ILE A 330 -42.80 9.43 -2.83
N ASP A 331 -43.03 8.73 -3.94
CA ASP A 331 -43.45 7.32 -3.90
C ASP A 331 -42.29 6.42 -3.45
N MET A 332 -42.50 5.70 -2.35
CA MET A 332 -41.48 4.81 -1.78
C MET A 332 -41.38 3.45 -2.49
N ASP A 333 -42.38 3.07 -3.28
CA ASP A 333 -42.46 1.79 -3.96
C ASP A 333 -41.96 1.86 -5.42
N THR A 334 -41.59 3.07 -5.87
CA THR A 334 -40.86 3.27 -7.12
C THR A 334 -39.37 2.98 -6.93
N PRO A 335 -38.72 2.18 -7.81
CA PRO A 335 -37.27 1.99 -7.83
C PRO A 335 -36.50 3.32 -7.85
N PHE A 336 -35.42 3.42 -7.06
CA PHE A 336 -34.69 4.69 -6.88
C PHE A 336 -34.23 5.32 -8.21
N ASN A 337 -33.79 4.52 -9.18
CA ASN A 337 -33.39 5.00 -10.51
C ASN A 337 -34.53 5.57 -11.37
N LYS A 338 -35.78 5.18 -11.11
CA LYS A 338 -36.98 5.65 -11.80
C LYS A 338 -37.57 6.92 -11.16
N LEU A 339 -37.19 7.24 -9.92
CA LEU A 339 -37.60 8.49 -9.28
C LEU A 339 -37.08 9.70 -10.07
N PRO A 340 -37.84 10.80 -10.19
CA PRO A 340 -37.35 12.05 -10.74
C PRO A 340 -36.07 12.53 -10.03
N LYS A 341 -35.09 13.06 -10.78
CA LYS A 341 -33.81 13.55 -10.22
C LYS A 341 -33.99 14.54 -9.07
N LYS A 342 -35.04 15.37 -9.12
CA LYS A 342 -35.39 16.28 -8.02
C LYS A 342 -35.69 15.51 -6.74
N GLN A 343 -36.56 14.51 -6.79
CA GLN A 343 -36.92 13.68 -5.63
C GLN A 343 -35.72 12.86 -5.11
N GLN A 344 -34.87 12.33 -6.01
CA GLN A 344 -33.61 11.68 -5.61
C GLN A 344 -32.72 12.65 -4.79
N ASN A 345 -32.56 13.88 -5.27
CA ASN A 345 -31.77 14.89 -4.57
C ASN A 345 -32.38 15.30 -3.23
N GLN A 346 -33.72 15.38 -3.12
CA GLN A 346 -34.39 15.69 -1.86
C GLN A 346 -34.11 14.64 -0.78
N VAL A 347 -34.13 13.36 -1.15
CA VAL A 347 -33.81 12.28 -0.21
C VAL A 347 -32.32 12.27 0.16
N LEU A 348 -31.43 12.51 -0.80
CA LEU A 348 -29.98 12.46 -0.59
C LEU A 348 -29.44 13.68 0.16
N TYR A 349 -29.83 14.89 -0.22
CA TYR A 349 -29.24 16.16 0.23
C TYR A 349 -30.21 17.04 1.02
N GLY A 350 -31.46 16.61 1.18
CA GLY A 350 -32.44 17.35 1.97
C GLY A 350 -33.20 18.42 1.18
N ASN A 351 -34.05 19.16 1.90
CA ASN A 351 -34.92 20.22 1.36
C ASN A 351 -34.53 21.63 1.84
N GLY A 352 -33.28 21.82 2.27
CA GLY A 352 -32.84 23.06 2.90
C GLY A 352 -33.56 23.29 4.23
N ASP A 353 -34.00 24.53 4.48
CA ASP A 353 -34.63 24.92 5.75
C ASP A 353 -36.13 24.60 5.83
N LYS A 354 -36.70 23.94 4.81
CA LYS A 354 -38.12 23.54 4.84
C LYS A 354 -38.33 22.41 5.86
N THR A 355 -39.11 22.68 6.88
CA THR A 355 -39.48 21.71 7.90
C THR A 355 -40.64 20.83 7.43
N PHE A 356 -40.70 19.63 7.99
CA PHE A 356 -41.87 18.78 7.94
C PHE A 356 -42.16 18.27 9.35
N HIS A 357 -43.43 17.93 9.57
CA HIS A 357 -43.87 17.40 10.85
C HIS A 357 -43.38 15.96 11.01
N PHE A 358 -42.61 15.69 12.06
CA PHE A 358 -42.04 14.38 12.35
C PHE A 358 -42.47 13.89 13.73
N HIS A 359 -43.15 12.75 13.74
CA HIS A 359 -43.64 12.08 14.92
C HIS A 359 -42.96 10.72 15.07
N TYR A 360 -42.22 10.50 16.16
CA TYR A 360 -41.52 9.23 16.41
C TYR A 360 -41.70 8.81 17.87
N GLU A 361 -42.20 7.61 18.07
CA GLU A 361 -42.23 6.95 19.37
C GLU A 361 -41.06 5.97 19.44
N ASN A 362 -40.22 6.12 20.47
CA ASN A 362 -39.09 5.22 20.68
C ASN A 362 -39.55 3.90 21.35
N ASP A 363 -38.70 2.88 21.30
CA ASP A 363 -38.99 1.55 21.87
C ASP A 363 -39.21 1.57 23.41
N PHE A 364 -38.92 2.68 24.08
CA PHE A 364 -39.08 2.91 25.51
C PHE A 364 -40.28 3.84 25.86
N GLY A 365 -41.15 4.15 24.89
CA GLY A 365 -42.36 4.98 25.07
C GLY A 365 -42.13 6.50 25.07
N GLY A 366 -40.91 6.96 24.77
CA GLY A 366 -40.61 8.37 24.59
C GLY A 366 -41.06 8.87 23.22
N VAL A 367 -42.01 9.81 23.21
CA VAL A 367 -42.56 10.42 22.00
C VAL A 367 -41.78 11.69 21.65
N ARG A 368 -41.34 11.78 20.39
CA ARG A 368 -40.73 12.96 19.80
C ARG A 368 -41.63 13.47 18.69
N ASP A 369 -42.29 14.59 18.94
CA ASP A 369 -43.26 15.20 18.03
C ASP A 369 -42.85 16.65 17.73
N VAL A 370 -42.21 16.87 16.59
CA VAL A 370 -41.52 18.12 16.27
C VAL A 370 -41.50 18.42 14.77
N ASP A 371 -41.49 19.70 14.42
CA ASP A 371 -41.18 20.14 13.06
C ASP A 371 -39.67 20.24 12.88
N VAL A 372 -39.12 19.45 11.96
CA VAL A 372 -37.67 19.37 11.71
C VAL A 372 -37.35 19.52 10.23
N PRO A 373 -36.23 20.15 9.86
CA PRO A 373 -35.75 20.14 8.50
C PRO A 373 -35.21 18.75 8.15
N PHE A 374 -35.54 18.26 6.96
CA PHE A 374 -34.96 17.03 6.45
C PHE A 374 -33.56 17.32 5.88
N GLU A 375 -32.51 16.99 6.63
CA GLU A 375 -31.12 17.26 6.24
C GLU A 375 -30.64 16.42 5.05
N GLY A 376 -31.27 15.27 4.79
CA GLY A 376 -30.87 14.31 3.77
C GLY A 376 -29.80 13.31 4.24
N VAL A 377 -29.80 12.13 3.61
CA VAL A 377 -28.94 10.99 4.02
C VAL A 377 -27.44 11.34 3.93
N ILE A 378 -27.02 12.05 2.88
CA ILE A 378 -25.61 12.38 2.66
C ILE A 378 -25.11 13.40 3.69
N ASN A 379 -25.89 14.45 3.93
CA ASN A 379 -25.52 15.47 4.91
C ASN A 379 -25.52 14.89 6.32
N ASN A 380 -26.47 14.00 6.64
CA ASN A 380 -26.48 13.25 7.89
C ASN A 380 -25.18 12.48 8.12
N ILE A 381 -24.71 11.72 7.13
CA ILE A 381 -23.45 10.96 7.23
C ILE A 381 -22.26 11.90 7.41
N LYS A 382 -22.18 12.96 6.59
CA LYS A 382 -21.08 13.94 6.64
C LYS A 382 -21.01 14.64 8.00
N ARG A 383 -22.15 15.01 8.55
CA ARG A 383 -22.27 15.65 9.87
C ARG A 383 -21.91 14.67 10.99
N ARG A 384 -22.51 13.48 11.02
CA ARG A 384 -22.23 12.45 12.03
C ARG A 384 -20.77 12.01 12.04
N TYR A 385 -20.12 11.96 10.88
CA TYR A 385 -18.68 11.66 10.80
C TYR A 385 -17.82 12.75 11.45
N LYS A 386 -18.14 14.03 11.24
CA LYS A 386 -17.39 15.18 11.74
C LYS A 386 -17.65 15.50 13.21
N GLU A 387 -18.92 15.48 13.62
CA GLU A 387 -19.35 15.96 14.94
C GLU A 387 -19.30 14.87 16.03
N THR A 388 -19.23 13.58 15.65
CA THR A 388 -19.20 12.52 16.67
C THR A 388 -17.86 12.47 17.38
N ASN A 389 -17.91 12.29 18.70
CA ASN A 389 -16.75 11.98 19.54
C ASN A 389 -16.50 10.47 19.65
N SER A 390 -17.37 9.63 19.08
CA SER A 390 -17.26 8.16 19.13
C SER A 390 -16.51 7.63 17.91
N ASP A 391 -15.36 6.99 18.13
CA ASP A 391 -14.59 6.35 17.06
C ASP A 391 -15.40 5.26 16.35
N PHE A 392 -16.19 4.48 17.09
CA PHE A 392 -17.09 3.49 16.50
C PHE A 392 -18.06 4.11 15.49
N THR A 393 -18.71 5.23 15.86
CA THR A 393 -19.65 5.92 14.96
C THR A 393 -18.92 6.47 13.74
N ARG A 394 -17.73 7.04 13.94
CA ARG A 394 -16.88 7.56 12.87
C ARG A 394 -16.51 6.45 11.88
N GLU A 395 -16.12 5.27 12.37
CA GLU A 395 -15.83 4.10 11.54
C GLU A 395 -17.06 3.57 10.79
N GLN A 396 -18.25 3.55 11.42
CA GLN A 396 -19.48 3.17 10.72
C GLN A 396 -19.81 4.13 9.58
N MET A 397 -19.73 5.44 9.82
CA MET A 397 -20.01 6.44 8.78
C MET A 397 -18.96 6.40 7.65
N ARG A 398 -17.70 6.13 7.98
CA ARG A 398 -16.61 6.00 7.01
C ARG A 398 -16.86 4.93 5.94
N LYS A 399 -17.66 3.89 6.23
CA LYS A 399 -18.03 2.84 5.25
C LYS A 399 -18.77 3.38 4.03
N TYR A 400 -19.38 4.56 4.13
CA TYR A 400 -20.14 5.21 3.05
C TYR A 400 -19.37 6.36 2.40
N MET A 401 -18.08 6.50 2.71
CA MET A 401 -17.23 7.56 2.21
C MET A 401 -16.12 7.02 1.32
N THR A 402 -15.77 7.77 0.28
CA THR A 402 -14.66 7.48 -0.63
C THR A 402 -13.61 8.58 -0.51
N GLU A 403 -12.34 8.19 -0.60
CA GLU A 403 -11.22 9.14 -0.70
C GLU A 403 -11.21 9.74 -2.11
N LEU A 404 -11.39 11.06 -2.20
CA LEU A 404 -11.29 11.83 -3.45
C LEU A 404 -10.03 12.71 -3.42
N PRO A 405 -9.41 12.98 -4.58
CA PRO A 405 -8.33 13.96 -4.66
C PRO A 405 -8.78 15.30 -4.09
N CYS A 406 -7.93 15.91 -3.27
CA CYS A 406 -8.21 17.21 -2.68
C CYS A 406 -8.34 18.26 -3.79
N PRO A 407 -9.44 19.03 -3.86
CA PRO A 407 -9.66 20.00 -4.93
C PRO A 407 -8.68 21.17 -4.90
N ALA A 408 -8.12 21.51 -3.73
CA ALA A 408 -7.24 22.67 -3.57
C ALA A 408 -5.80 22.41 -4.01
N CYS A 409 -5.28 21.19 -3.77
CA CYS A 409 -3.93 20.81 -4.23
C CYS A 409 -3.96 19.81 -5.39
N HIS A 410 -5.15 19.49 -5.92
CA HIS A 410 -5.36 18.49 -6.98
C HIS A 410 -4.76 17.11 -6.71
N GLY A 411 -4.55 16.75 -5.43
CA GLY A 411 -3.88 15.50 -5.05
C GLY A 411 -2.38 15.61 -4.76
N TYR A 412 -1.73 16.73 -5.10
CA TYR A 412 -0.28 16.91 -4.94
C TYR A 412 0.20 17.11 -3.50
N ARG A 413 -0.73 17.20 -2.52
CA ARG A 413 -0.44 17.32 -1.08
C ARG A 413 0.24 18.62 -0.63
N LEU A 414 0.74 19.42 -1.56
CA LEU A 414 1.49 20.64 -1.30
C LEU A 414 0.63 21.88 -1.43
N ASN A 415 1.05 22.97 -0.78
CA ASN A 415 0.43 24.27 -0.94
C ASN A 415 0.80 24.95 -2.27
N GLN A 416 0.07 26.02 -2.60
CA GLN A 416 0.25 26.74 -3.85
C GLN A 416 1.64 27.38 -3.98
N ARG A 417 2.29 27.74 -2.87
CA ARG A 417 3.67 28.29 -2.87
C ARG A 417 4.67 27.27 -3.36
N ALA A 418 4.63 26.04 -2.82
CA ALA A 418 5.50 24.96 -3.26
C ALA A 418 5.24 24.55 -4.72
N LEU A 419 3.96 24.47 -5.12
CA LEU A 419 3.58 24.11 -6.50
C LEU A 419 3.89 25.19 -7.53
N SER A 420 4.16 26.42 -7.09
CA SER A 420 4.57 27.54 -7.96
C SER A 420 6.01 27.38 -8.47
N VAL A 421 6.84 26.58 -7.79
CA VAL A 421 8.25 26.38 -8.14
C VAL A 421 8.39 25.27 -9.18
N LYS A 422 9.05 25.60 -10.29
CA LYS A 422 9.15 24.70 -11.45
C LYS A 422 10.60 24.47 -11.89
N ILE A 423 10.85 23.28 -12.43
CA ILE A 423 12.04 22.89 -13.19
C ILE A 423 11.54 22.41 -14.55
N SER A 424 12.10 22.93 -15.64
CA SER A 424 11.68 22.59 -17.02
C SER A 424 10.15 22.68 -17.23
N GLY A 425 9.52 23.69 -16.63
CA GLY A 425 8.07 23.92 -16.72
C GLY A 425 7.18 23.05 -15.83
N GLN A 426 7.74 22.11 -15.05
CA GLN A 426 6.98 21.22 -14.17
C GLN A 426 7.26 21.45 -12.69
N ASN A 427 6.23 21.35 -11.85
CA ASN A 427 6.37 21.40 -10.40
C ASN A 427 6.69 20.01 -9.80
N ILE A 428 7.11 19.97 -8.53
CA ILE A 428 7.51 18.74 -7.84
C ILE A 428 6.38 17.69 -7.78
N GLY A 429 5.13 18.13 -7.64
CA GLY A 429 3.97 17.24 -7.58
C GLY A 429 3.72 16.55 -8.93
N GLN A 430 3.81 17.31 -10.02
CA GLN A 430 3.66 16.79 -11.38
C GLN A 430 4.73 15.75 -11.71
N VAL A 431 5.99 16.02 -11.37
CA VAL A 431 7.09 15.08 -11.60
C VAL A 431 6.95 13.83 -10.72
N SER A 432 6.43 13.99 -9.50
CA SER A 432 6.15 12.84 -8.62
C SER A 432 5.00 11.95 -9.12
N ASP A 433 4.08 12.50 -9.93
CA ASP A 433 2.98 11.77 -10.57
C ASP A 433 3.40 11.06 -11.88
N LEU A 434 4.61 11.32 -12.38
CA LEU A 434 5.14 10.57 -13.51
C LEU A 434 5.46 9.12 -13.08
N PRO A 435 5.13 8.12 -13.91
CA PRO A 435 5.72 6.79 -13.76
C PRO A 435 7.25 6.89 -13.80
N VAL A 436 7.95 6.07 -13.01
CA VAL A 436 9.42 6.03 -12.96
C VAL A 436 10.04 5.89 -14.36
N SER A 437 9.43 5.07 -15.22
CA SER A 437 9.81 4.92 -16.64
C SER A 437 9.78 6.22 -17.44
N LYS A 438 8.89 7.16 -17.12
CA LYS A 438 8.80 8.51 -17.73
C LYS A 438 9.62 9.56 -16.97
N ALA A 439 9.86 9.34 -15.68
CA ALA A 439 10.68 10.24 -14.84
C ALA A 439 12.17 10.19 -15.20
N ILE A 440 12.71 9.02 -15.57
CA ILE A 440 14.12 8.88 -15.98
C ILE A 440 14.44 9.79 -17.19
N PRO A 441 13.73 9.70 -18.33
CA PRO A 441 13.95 10.60 -19.46
C PRO A 441 13.70 12.08 -19.15
N PHE A 442 12.85 12.38 -18.16
CA PHE A 442 12.66 13.76 -17.71
C PHE A 442 13.95 14.32 -17.10
N PHE A 443 14.54 13.61 -16.13
CA PHE A 443 15.78 14.07 -15.46
C PHE A 443 17.01 14.05 -16.36
N GLU A 444 17.08 13.15 -17.34
CA GLU A 444 18.15 13.13 -18.35
C GLU A 444 18.12 14.37 -19.27
N LYS A 445 16.95 14.99 -19.47
CA LYS A 445 16.74 16.13 -20.37
C LYS A 445 16.60 17.47 -19.65
N VAL A 446 16.84 17.51 -18.33
CA VAL A 446 16.77 18.76 -17.56
C VAL A 446 17.90 19.68 -17.98
N GLU A 447 17.56 20.73 -18.72
CA GLU A 447 18.48 21.80 -19.09
C GLU A 447 18.49 22.89 -18.00
N LEU A 448 19.69 23.22 -17.52
CA LEU A 448 19.93 24.22 -16.48
C LEU A 448 21.02 25.18 -16.92
N SER A 449 21.09 26.37 -16.31
CA SER A 449 22.26 27.25 -16.49
C SER A 449 23.51 26.62 -15.88
N GLU A 450 24.69 27.00 -16.35
CA GLU A 450 25.98 26.41 -15.93
C GLU A 450 26.17 26.41 -14.40
N GLN A 451 25.75 27.49 -13.72
CA GLN A 451 25.80 27.58 -12.25
C GLN A 451 24.85 26.59 -11.57
N LYS A 452 23.60 26.50 -12.06
CA LYS A 452 22.59 25.57 -11.52
C LYS A 452 22.95 24.13 -11.79
N GLU A 453 23.55 23.83 -12.93
CA GLU A 453 23.99 22.50 -13.30
C GLU A 453 25.07 21.97 -12.34
N LYS A 454 26.06 22.80 -11.97
CA LYS A 454 27.09 22.43 -10.98
C LYS A 454 26.49 22.03 -9.63
N ILE A 455 25.45 22.73 -9.18
CA ILE A 455 24.75 22.43 -7.91
C ILE A 455 23.86 21.18 -8.05
N ALA A 456 23.16 21.05 -9.19
CA ALA A 456 22.21 19.97 -9.42
C ALA A 456 22.88 18.63 -9.72
N LYS A 457 24.06 18.60 -10.33
CA LYS A 457 24.74 17.38 -10.79
C LYS A 457 24.81 16.24 -9.76
N PRO A 458 25.29 16.44 -8.52
CA PRO A 458 25.30 15.36 -7.53
C PRO A 458 23.89 14.90 -7.12
N ILE A 459 22.91 15.82 -7.10
CA ILE A 459 21.52 15.52 -6.73
C ILE A 459 20.83 14.72 -7.85
N LEU A 460 21.02 15.14 -9.11
CA LEU A 460 20.48 14.48 -10.29
C LEU A 460 21.05 13.07 -10.44
N LYS A 461 22.33 12.87 -10.14
CA LYS A 461 22.95 11.54 -10.12
C LYS A 461 22.22 10.61 -9.14
N GLU A 462 22.04 11.03 -7.89
CA GLU A 462 21.34 10.23 -6.88
C GLU A 462 19.88 9.92 -7.26
N ILE A 463 19.18 10.88 -7.87
CA ILE A 463 17.81 10.67 -8.38
C ILE A 463 17.80 9.62 -9.49
N LEU A 464 18.67 9.77 -10.51
CA LEU A 464 18.74 8.87 -11.66
C LEU A 464 19.17 7.46 -11.26
N ASP A 465 20.14 7.32 -10.36
CA ASP A 465 20.61 6.03 -9.86
C ASP A 465 19.46 5.30 -9.16
N ARG A 466 18.73 5.98 -8.25
CA ARG A 466 17.58 5.39 -7.53
C ARG A 466 16.41 5.03 -8.43
N LEU A 467 16.07 5.89 -9.40
CA LEU A 467 15.04 5.57 -10.39
C LEU A 467 15.45 4.37 -11.26
N THR A 468 16.73 4.26 -11.60
CA THR A 468 17.26 3.12 -12.35
C THR A 468 17.22 1.84 -11.54
N PHE A 469 17.52 1.87 -10.24
CA PHE A 469 17.36 0.71 -9.36
C PHE A 469 15.89 0.27 -9.27
N MET A 470 14.95 1.21 -9.17
CA MET A 470 13.52 0.90 -9.23
C MET A 470 13.12 0.22 -10.55
N LYS A 471 13.69 0.66 -11.68
CA LYS A 471 13.48 0.03 -12.99
C LYS A 471 14.07 -1.38 -13.05
N ASN A 472 15.25 -1.60 -12.48
CA ASN A 472 15.91 -2.90 -12.48
C ASN A 472 15.14 -3.95 -11.67
N VAL A 473 14.50 -3.55 -10.58
CA VAL A 473 13.62 -4.42 -9.79
C VAL A 473 12.18 -4.49 -10.34
N GLY A 474 11.90 -3.93 -11.51
CA GLY A 474 10.62 -4.09 -12.20
C GLY A 474 9.44 -3.31 -11.59
N VAL A 475 9.70 -2.16 -10.96
CA VAL A 475 8.64 -1.26 -10.42
C VAL A 475 8.59 0.10 -11.15
N ASP A 476 9.07 0.15 -12.39
CA ASP A 476 9.13 1.37 -13.22
C ASP A 476 7.77 1.90 -13.69
N TYR A 477 6.72 1.10 -13.55
CA TYR A 477 5.34 1.50 -13.81
C TYR A 477 4.71 2.31 -12.67
N LEU A 478 5.35 2.37 -11.50
CA LEU A 478 4.87 3.11 -10.34
C LEU A 478 5.15 4.59 -10.45
N THR A 479 4.28 5.42 -9.85
CA THR A 479 4.54 6.84 -9.63
C THR A 479 5.16 7.04 -8.24
N LEU A 480 5.99 8.08 -8.07
CA LEU A 480 6.57 8.43 -6.78
C LEU A 480 5.51 8.95 -5.78
N SER A 481 4.40 9.46 -6.29
CA SER A 481 3.25 9.92 -5.51
C SER A 481 2.33 8.80 -5.02
N ARG A 482 2.45 7.58 -5.57
CA ARG A 482 1.61 6.44 -5.18
C ARG A 482 1.72 6.20 -3.68
N SER A 483 0.59 6.06 -3.00
CA SER A 483 0.55 5.78 -1.57
C SER A 483 1.21 4.44 -1.27
N ALA A 484 2.06 4.40 -0.25
CA ALA A 484 2.72 3.17 0.20
C ALA A 484 1.72 2.09 0.66
N ARG A 485 0.53 2.51 1.14
CA ARG A 485 -0.54 1.62 1.60
C ARG A 485 -1.17 0.79 0.48
N THR A 486 -1.10 1.26 -0.77
CA THR A 486 -1.72 0.57 -1.91
C THR A 486 -0.77 -0.37 -2.64
N LEU A 487 0.47 -0.50 -2.17
CA LEU A 487 1.45 -1.41 -2.72
C LEU A 487 1.11 -2.85 -2.33
N SER A 488 1.35 -3.80 -3.23
CA SER A 488 1.37 -5.23 -2.86
C SER A 488 2.59 -5.55 -1.99
N GLY A 489 2.58 -6.70 -1.32
CA GLY A 489 3.73 -7.18 -0.53
C GLY A 489 5.01 -7.23 -1.38
N GLY A 490 4.93 -7.82 -2.58
CA GLY A 490 6.05 -7.87 -3.53
C GLY A 490 6.48 -6.48 -4.05
N GLU A 491 5.55 -5.56 -4.35
CA GLU A 491 5.91 -4.19 -4.75
C GLU A 491 6.69 -3.47 -3.64
N ALA A 492 6.22 -3.56 -2.40
CA ALA A 492 6.87 -2.92 -1.25
C ALA A 492 8.24 -3.53 -0.95
N GLN A 493 8.37 -4.86 -1.06
CA GLN A 493 9.63 -5.57 -0.90
C GLN A 493 10.65 -5.16 -1.96
N ARG A 494 10.25 -5.08 -3.24
CA ARG A 494 11.14 -4.66 -4.33
C ARG A 494 11.54 -3.20 -4.23
N ILE A 495 10.64 -2.33 -3.80
CA ILE A 495 10.99 -0.94 -3.47
C ILE A 495 12.07 -0.91 -2.37
N ARG A 496 11.89 -1.70 -1.31
CA ARG A 496 12.90 -1.80 -0.24
C ARG A 496 14.23 -2.33 -0.77
N LEU A 497 14.22 -3.33 -1.64
CA LEU A 497 15.41 -3.85 -2.31
C LEU A 497 16.12 -2.76 -3.12
N ALA A 498 15.38 -1.97 -3.92
CA ALA A 498 15.96 -0.86 -4.67
C ALA A 498 16.58 0.19 -3.74
N THR A 499 15.94 0.53 -2.63
CA THR A 499 16.51 1.45 -1.62
C THR A 499 17.79 0.88 -1.02
N GLN A 500 17.86 -0.43 -0.74
CA GLN A 500 19.06 -1.07 -0.21
C GLN A 500 20.20 -1.19 -1.23
N ILE A 501 19.90 -1.35 -2.52
CA ILE A 501 20.92 -1.27 -3.57
C ILE A 501 21.49 0.15 -3.62
N GLY A 502 20.63 1.17 -3.51
CA GLY A 502 21.04 2.58 -3.53
C GLY A 502 21.87 3.04 -2.33
N SER A 503 21.90 2.30 -1.22
CA SER A 503 22.71 2.67 -0.05
C SER A 503 24.20 2.32 -0.21
N ASN A 504 24.58 1.53 -1.22
CA ASN A 504 25.97 1.15 -1.54
C ASN A 504 26.76 0.63 -0.33
N LEU A 505 26.10 -0.08 0.59
CA LEU A 505 26.75 -0.68 1.75
C LEU A 505 27.60 -1.89 1.33
N SER A 506 28.69 -2.13 2.05
CA SER A 506 29.56 -3.31 1.89
C SER A 506 29.76 -4.02 3.23
N GLY A 507 30.04 -5.32 3.21
CA GLY A 507 30.22 -6.13 4.42
C GLY A 507 28.92 -6.47 5.16
N VAL A 508 27.76 -6.22 4.56
CA VAL A 508 26.43 -6.48 5.14
C VAL A 508 25.94 -7.87 4.77
N MET A 509 25.19 -8.50 5.68
CA MET A 509 24.41 -9.70 5.41
C MET A 509 22.95 -9.32 5.14
N TYR A 510 22.51 -9.45 3.90
CA TYR A 510 21.12 -9.22 3.53
C TYR A 510 20.35 -10.54 3.58
N VAL A 511 19.24 -10.56 4.31
CA VAL A 511 18.34 -11.72 4.40
C VAL A 511 17.02 -11.39 3.71
N LEU A 512 16.71 -12.09 2.61
CA LEU A 512 15.58 -11.82 1.73
C LEU A 512 14.55 -12.95 1.80
N ASP A 513 13.27 -12.59 1.86
CA ASP A 513 12.15 -13.55 1.94
C ASP A 513 11.41 -13.63 0.60
N GLU A 514 11.77 -14.57 -0.26
CA GLU A 514 11.10 -14.82 -1.56
C GLU A 514 10.92 -13.55 -2.43
N PRO A 515 12.01 -12.88 -2.84
CA PRO A 515 11.93 -11.64 -3.62
C PRO A 515 11.26 -11.80 -5.00
N SER A 516 11.07 -13.03 -5.50
CA SER A 516 10.36 -13.32 -6.74
C SER A 516 8.82 -13.22 -6.63
N ILE A 517 8.25 -13.07 -5.42
CA ILE A 517 6.80 -13.01 -5.21
C ILE A 517 6.13 -11.90 -6.04
N GLY A 518 5.04 -12.25 -6.73
CA GLY A 518 4.27 -11.32 -7.56
C GLY A 518 5.08 -10.71 -8.72
N LEU A 519 6.14 -11.39 -9.13
CA LEU A 519 7.00 -11.04 -10.26
C LEU A 519 6.73 -12.03 -11.41
N HIS A 520 6.64 -11.51 -12.63
CA HIS A 520 6.53 -12.36 -13.81
C HIS A 520 7.90 -12.95 -14.18
N GLN A 521 7.95 -14.16 -14.74
CA GLN A 521 9.20 -14.86 -15.07
C GLN A 521 10.17 -14.00 -15.90
N ARG A 522 9.63 -13.21 -16.83
CA ARG A 522 10.40 -12.22 -17.61
C ARG A 522 11.25 -11.28 -16.77
N ASP A 523 10.71 -10.78 -15.66
CA ASP A 523 11.38 -9.77 -14.84
C ASP A 523 12.30 -10.44 -13.80
N ASN A 524 12.21 -11.77 -13.63
CA ASN A 524 13.00 -12.53 -12.66
C ASN A 524 14.51 -12.49 -12.97
N ASP A 525 14.89 -12.56 -14.26
CA ASP A 525 16.29 -12.41 -14.67
C ASP A 525 16.90 -11.06 -14.25
N ARG A 526 16.08 -9.99 -14.26
CA ARG A 526 16.52 -8.65 -13.84
C ARG A 526 16.70 -8.58 -12.32
N LEU A 527 15.81 -9.23 -11.58
CA LEU A 527 15.93 -9.37 -10.13
C LEU A 527 17.21 -10.13 -9.77
N ILE A 528 17.44 -11.29 -10.38
CA ILE A 528 18.66 -12.11 -10.16
C ILE A 528 19.92 -11.30 -10.46
N SER A 529 19.92 -10.53 -11.55
CA SER A 529 21.03 -9.64 -11.92
C SER A 529 21.29 -8.56 -10.85
N SER A 530 20.22 -7.98 -10.30
CA SER A 530 20.29 -6.98 -9.23
C SER A 530 20.81 -7.59 -7.92
N LEU A 531 20.39 -8.82 -7.58
CA LEU A 531 20.91 -9.56 -6.43
C LEU A 531 22.41 -9.85 -6.61
N LYS A 532 22.85 -10.28 -7.79
CA LYS A 532 24.28 -10.49 -8.05
C LYS A 532 25.09 -9.20 -7.92
N ALA A 533 24.59 -8.08 -8.43
CA ALA A 533 25.23 -6.77 -8.25
C ALA A 533 25.37 -6.40 -6.77
N MET A 534 24.33 -6.61 -5.96
CA MET A 534 24.37 -6.37 -4.51
C MET A 534 25.40 -7.26 -3.79
N ARG A 535 25.52 -8.54 -4.19
CA ARG A 535 26.59 -9.43 -3.71
C ARG A 535 27.97 -8.92 -4.10
N ASP A 536 28.13 -8.51 -5.35
CA ASP A 536 29.43 -8.13 -5.93
C ASP A 536 29.99 -6.82 -5.33
N LEU A 537 29.15 -6.04 -4.64
CA LEU A 537 29.58 -4.93 -3.76
C LEU A 537 30.30 -5.39 -2.47
N GLY A 538 30.49 -6.70 -2.27
CA GLY A 538 31.12 -7.27 -1.08
C GLY A 538 30.12 -7.60 0.04
N ASN A 539 28.89 -7.95 -0.32
CA ASN A 539 27.84 -8.35 0.61
C ASN A 539 27.54 -9.85 0.51
N THR A 540 26.98 -10.41 1.59
CA THR A 540 26.46 -11.78 1.60
C THR A 540 24.95 -11.74 1.51
N LEU A 541 24.37 -12.48 0.56
CA LEU A 541 22.92 -12.57 0.39
C LEU A 541 22.45 -13.95 0.84
N ILE A 542 21.47 -13.97 1.74
CA ILE A 542 20.76 -15.16 2.18
C ILE A 542 19.32 -15.02 1.74
N VAL A 543 18.95 -15.73 0.68
CA VAL A 543 17.64 -15.63 0.04
C VAL A 543 16.85 -16.89 0.35
N VAL A 544 15.70 -16.77 1.01
CA VAL A 544 14.74 -17.87 1.10
C VAL A 544 13.96 -17.91 -0.19
N GLU A 545 14.04 -18.99 -0.96
CA GLU A 545 13.43 -19.06 -2.30
C GLU A 545 12.97 -20.47 -2.71
N HIS A 546 12.00 -20.47 -3.61
CA HIS A 546 11.43 -21.63 -4.26
C HIS A 546 11.47 -21.55 -5.79
N ASP A 547 11.75 -20.38 -6.36
CA ASP A 547 11.91 -20.21 -7.80
C ASP A 547 13.13 -20.97 -8.35
N GLU A 548 12.90 -21.70 -9.45
CA GLU A 548 13.89 -22.55 -10.10
C GLU A 548 15.08 -21.74 -10.65
N ASP A 549 14.82 -20.62 -11.31
CA ASP A 549 15.86 -19.81 -11.96
C ASP A 549 16.80 -19.18 -10.91
N THR A 550 16.24 -18.70 -9.80
CA THR A 550 16.99 -18.16 -8.67
C THR A 550 17.87 -19.22 -8.03
N MET A 551 17.33 -20.43 -7.79
CA MET A 551 18.11 -21.56 -7.27
C MET A 551 19.25 -21.95 -8.22
N ARG A 552 19.00 -22.00 -9.53
CA ARG A 552 20.03 -22.31 -10.53
C ARG A 552 21.10 -21.25 -10.63
N ALA A 553 20.74 -19.98 -10.43
CA ALA A 553 21.64 -18.84 -10.47
C ALA A 553 22.46 -18.61 -9.18
N ALA A 554 22.09 -19.29 -8.09
CA ALA A 554 22.75 -19.19 -6.79
C ALA A 554 24.19 -19.74 -6.80
N ASP A 555 25.04 -19.16 -5.97
CA ASP A 555 26.40 -19.67 -5.76
C ASP A 555 26.39 -20.90 -4.83
N TYR A 556 25.47 -20.91 -3.87
CA TYR A 556 25.34 -21.94 -2.85
C TYR A 556 23.87 -22.13 -2.47
N ILE A 557 23.47 -23.35 -2.18
CA ILE A 557 22.11 -23.69 -1.74
C ILE A 557 22.21 -24.49 -0.44
N VAL A 558 21.30 -24.21 0.49
CA VAL A 558 21.03 -25.02 1.68
C VAL A 558 19.59 -25.52 1.60
N ASP A 559 19.42 -26.84 1.44
CA ASP A 559 18.11 -27.49 1.44
C ASP A 559 17.75 -27.97 2.85
N ILE A 560 16.63 -27.48 3.39
CA ILE A 560 16.17 -27.70 4.76
C ILE A 560 14.96 -28.62 4.79
N GLY A 561 15.05 -29.63 5.65
CA GLY A 561 13.97 -30.52 6.11
C GLY A 561 13.55 -31.56 5.07
N PRO A 562 13.42 -32.85 5.44
CA PRO A 562 12.77 -33.84 4.58
C PRO A 562 11.24 -33.67 4.56
N GLY A 563 10.71 -32.82 5.45
CA GLY A 563 9.31 -32.56 5.72
C GLY A 563 9.11 -31.21 6.43
N ALA A 564 7.89 -30.96 6.90
CA ALA A 564 7.52 -29.75 7.64
C ALA A 564 7.38 -30.01 9.15
N GLY A 565 7.44 -28.95 9.96
CA GLY A 565 7.19 -29.00 11.40
C GLY A 565 8.18 -29.90 12.14
N ALA A 566 7.66 -30.80 12.99
CA ALA A 566 8.48 -31.73 13.77
C ALA A 566 9.37 -32.65 12.91
N ASN A 567 8.95 -32.92 11.67
CA ASN A 567 9.69 -33.74 10.69
C ASN A 567 10.68 -32.94 9.83
N GLY A 568 10.74 -31.61 10.01
CA GLY A 568 11.68 -30.72 9.33
C GLY A 568 12.93 -30.44 10.18
N GLY A 569 13.52 -29.27 9.96
CA GLY A 569 14.55 -28.69 10.81
C GLY A 569 15.94 -29.34 10.69
N GLN A 570 16.20 -30.06 9.61
CA GLN A 570 17.49 -30.73 9.35
C GLN A 570 18.08 -30.24 8.03
N VAL A 571 19.41 -30.19 7.91
CA VAL A 571 20.05 -29.87 6.62
C VAL A 571 20.11 -31.13 5.76
N MET A 572 19.40 -31.14 4.63
CA MET A 572 19.31 -32.30 3.74
C MET A 572 20.49 -32.38 2.77
N ALA A 573 20.88 -31.21 2.25
CA ALA A 573 22.05 -31.02 1.41
C ALA A 573 22.48 -29.55 1.45
N ALA A 574 23.77 -29.29 1.40
CA ALA A 574 24.34 -27.95 1.27
C ALA A 574 25.48 -27.98 0.26
N GLY A 575 25.48 -27.07 -0.71
CA GLY A 575 26.46 -27.08 -1.80
C GLY A 575 26.06 -26.21 -2.98
N THR A 576 26.82 -26.32 -4.07
CA THR A 576 26.46 -25.69 -5.35
C THR A 576 25.15 -26.28 -5.91
N PRO A 577 24.41 -25.56 -6.78
CA PRO A 577 23.19 -26.09 -7.39
C PRO A 577 23.38 -27.46 -8.07
N LYS A 578 24.53 -27.66 -8.74
CA LYS A 578 24.88 -28.94 -9.37
C LYS A 578 25.07 -30.08 -8.36
N GLN A 579 25.58 -29.80 -7.17
CA GLN A 579 25.71 -30.79 -6.08
C GLN A 579 24.34 -31.13 -5.48
N ILE A 580 23.46 -30.13 -5.29
CA ILE A 580 22.08 -30.36 -4.81
C ILE A 580 21.31 -31.27 -5.77
N MET A 581 21.36 -31.01 -7.09
CA MET A 581 20.70 -31.84 -8.12
C MET A 581 21.17 -33.31 -8.12
N ARG A 582 22.39 -33.59 -7.64
CA ARG A 582 22.94 -34.96 -7.53
C ARG A 582 22.52 -35.64 -6.22
N SER A 583 22.15 -34.88 -5.20
CA SER A 583 21.74 -35.42 -3.91
C SER A 583 20.43 -36.17 -4.02
N ARG A 584 20.40 -37.42 -3.54
CA ARG A 584 19.16 -38.21 -3.45
C ARG A 584 18.31 -37.82 -2.23
N LYS A 585 18.95 -37.25 -1.20
CA LYS A 585 18.30 -36.83 0.05
C LYS A 585 17.52 -35.52 -0.11
N SER A 586 17.91 -34.69 -1.08
CA SER A 586 17.27 -33.41 -1.35
C SER A 586 16.00 -33.60 -2.18
N LEU A 587 14.85 -33.20 -1.64
CA LEU A 587 13.60 -33.19 -2.40
C LEU A 587 13.67 -32.15 -3.52
N THR A 588 14.19 -30.96 -3.21
CA THR A 588 14.39 -29.88 -4.17
C THR A 588 15.34 -30.30 -5.30
N GLY A 589 16.43 -31.01 -4.98
CA GLY A 589 17.33 -31.58 -5.98
C GLY A 589 16.65 -32.57 -6.94
N GLN A 590 15.62 -33.31 -6.48
CA GLN A 590 14.82 -34.19 -7.35
C GLN A 590 13.94 -33.41 -8.33
N TYR A 591 13.40 -32.26 -7.92
CA TYR A 591 12.66 -31.36 -8.81
C TYR A 591 13.59 -30.66 -9.80
N LEU A 592 14.70 -30.06 -9.32
CA LEU A 592 15.68 -29.38 -10.18
C LEU A 592 16.35 -30.30 -11.21
N SER A 593 16.46 -31.60 -10.91
CA SER A 593 16.99 -32.61 -11.85
C SER A 593 15.93 -33.21 -12.79
N GLY A 594 14.65 -32.87 -12.61
CA GLY A 594 13.53 -33.42 -13.39
C GLY A 594 13.11 -34.85 -13.00
N LYS A 595 13.63 -35.40 -11.89
CA LYS A 595 13.19 -36.73 -11.39
C LYS A 595 11.76 -36.69 -10.84
N LYS A 596 11.40 -35.56 -10.23
CA LYS A 596 10.03 -35.21 -9.83
C LYS A 596 9.62 -33.95 -10.59
N MET A 597 8.34 -33.86 -10.89
CA MET A 597 7.73 -32.70 -11.56
C MET A 597 6.23 -32.67 -11.30
N ILE A 598 5.61 -31.53 -11.59
CA ILE A 598 4.16 -31.39 -11.72
C ILE A 598 3.83 -31.69 -13.18
N GLU A 599 3.04 -32.73 -13.43
CA GLU A 599 2.72 -33.17 -14.79
C GLU A 599 1.63 -32.27 -15.40
N VAL A 600 1.74 -31.97 -16.70
CA VAL A 600 0.69 -31.28 -17.44
C VAL A 600 -0.56 -32.19 -17.53
N PRO A 601 -1.77 -31.68 -17.26
CA PRO A 601 -3.00 -32.44 -17.45
C PRO A 601 -3.10 -33.03 -18.86
N LYS A 602 -3.49 -34.31 -18.97
CA LYS A 602 -3.61 -35.00 -20.27
C LYS A 602 -4.75 -34.41 -21.12
N GLU A 603 -5.83 -34.02 -20.46
CA GLU A 603 -7.02 -33.39 -21.04
C GLU A 603 -7.39 -32.19 -20.17
N ARG A 604 -7.93 -31.14 -20.79
CA ARG A 604 -8.40 -29.93 -20.10
C ARG A 604 -9.92 -29.92 -20.07
N ARG A 605 -10.52 -29.33 -19.03
CA ARG A 605 -11.98 -29.34 -18.87
C ARG A 605 -12.66 -28.44 -19.90
N GLU A 606 -13.70 -28.95 -20.53
CA GLU A 606 -14.58 -28.16 -21.42
C GLU A 606 -15.44 -27.15 -20.65
N GLY A 607 -15.70 -27.39 -19.35
CA GLY A 607 -16.52 -26.54 -18.48
C GLY A 607 -18.02 -26.84 -18.60
N ASN A 608 -18.87 -25.94 -18.10
CA ASN A 608 -20.33 -26.12 -18.11
C ASN A 608 -21.06 -25.31 -19.20
N GLY A 609 -20.32 -24.74 -20.16
CA GLY A 609 -20.84 -23.90 -21.25
C GLY A 609 -21.36 -22.51 -20.83
N LYS A 610 -21.26 -22.14 -19.55
CA LYS A 610 -21.71 -20.85 -19.03
C LYS A 610 -20.52 -19.93 -18.78
N HIS A 611 -20.75 -18.62 -18.89
CA HIS A 611 -19.72 -17.60 -18.70
C HIS A 611 -20.22 -16.48 -17.79
N ILE A 612 -19.28 -15.85 -17.07
CA ILE A 612 -19.44 -14.50 -16.55
C ILE A 612 -18.70 -13.57 -17.52
N ILE A 613 -19.42 -12.58 -18.06
CA ILE A 613 -18.87 -11.65 -19.06
C ILE A 613 -18.82 -10.27 -18.43
N LEU A 614 -17.61 -9.73 -18.29
CA LEU A 614 -17.35 -8.37 -17.79
C LEU A 614 -17.05 -7.47 -18.99
N LYS A 615 -17.90 -6.48 -19.24
CA LYS A 615 -17.77 -5.57 -20.39
C LYS A 615 -17.19 -4.23 -19.97
N ARG A 616 -16.24 -3.75 -20.77
CA ARG A 616 -15.74 -2.37 -20.72
C ARG A 616 -15.18 -1.97 -19.34
N ALA A 617 -14.26 -2.79 -18.83
CA ALA A 617 -13.52 -2.53 -17.60
C ALA A 617 -12.44 -1.45 -17.85
N ALA A 618 -12.49 -0.36 -17.08
CA ALA A 618 -11.69 0.85 -17.32
C ALA A 618 -11.12 1.48 -16.04
N GLN A 619 -11.00 0.70 -14.96
CA GLN A 619 -10.39 1.17 -13.71
C GLN A 619 -8.86 1.22 -13.86
N ASN A 620 -8.22 2.21 -13.23
CA ASN A 620 -6.77 2.43 -13.23
C ASN A 620 -6.19 2.43 -14.66
N ASN A 621 -5.35 1.46 -15.00
CA ASN A 621 -4.72 1.33 -16.30
C ASN A 621 -5.49 0.45 -17.30
N LEU A 622 -6.61 -0.18 -16.93
CA LEU A 622 -7.40 -1.01 -17.84
C LEU A 622 -7.99 -0.18 -18.99
N LYS A 623 -7.89 -0.69 -20.22
CA LYS A 623 -8.16 0.06 -21.46
C LYS A 623 -9.50 -0.35 -22.09
N ASP A 624 -10.58 -0.20 -21.32
CA ASP A 624 -11.95 -0.53 -21.74
C ASP A 624 -12.15 -1.99 -22.18
N ILE A 625 -11.49 -2.92 -21.47
CA ILE A 625 -11.42 -4.34 -21.87
C ILE A 625 -12.72 -5.09 -21.59
N THR A 626 -12.99 -6.10 -22.42
CA THR A 626 -14.07 -7.07 -22.20
C THR A 626 -13.45 -8.45 -21.98
N VAL A 627 -13.88 -9.13 -20.92
CA VAL A 627 -13.27 -10.40 -20.47
C VAL A 627 -14.36 -11.42 -20.16
N ASP A 628 -14.17 -12.63 -20.68
CA ASP A 628 -15.04 -13.78 -20.47
C ASP A 628 -14.40 -14.77 -19.49
N PHE A 629 -15.14 -15.11 -18.43
CA PHE A 629 -14.73 -16.07 -17.41
C PHE A 629 -15.57 -17.36 -17.54
N PRO A 630 -15.03 -18.44 -18.13
CA PRO A 630 -15.77 -19.70 -18.31
C PRO A 630 -15.99 -20.43 -16.99
N LEU A 631 -17.24 -20.82 -16.71
CA LEU A 631 -17.61 -21.45 -15.44
C LEU A 631 -17.37 -22.97 -15.46
N GLY A 632 -17.13 -23.53 -14.27
CA GLY A 632 -16.81 -24.95 -14.08
C GLY A 632 -15.39 -25.32 -14.55
N LYS A 633 -14.48 -24.35 -14.56
CA LYS A 633 -13.09 -24.51 -14.98
C LYS A 633 -12.12 -24.00 -13.91
N PHE A 634 -10.88 -24.45 -13.99
CA PHE A 634 -9.74 -23.83 -13.34
C PHE A 634 -9.18 -22.69 -14.22
N ILE A 635 -9.51 -21.45 -13.87
CA ILE A 635 -9.12 -20.24 -14.61
C ILE A 635 -7.87 -19.63 -13.96
N CYS A 636 -6.87 -19.30 -14.75
CA CYS A 636 -5.70 -18.54 -14.30
C CYS A 636 -5.59 -17.19 -15.02
N VAL A 637 -5.56 -16.10 -14.25
CA VAL A 637 -5.29 -14.75 -14.73
C VAL A 637 -3.80 -14.47 -14.56
N THR A 638 -3.11 -14.27 -15.67
CA THR A 638 -1.65 -14.14 -15.76
C THR A 638 -1.26 -12.83 -16.47
N GLY A 639 0.04 -12.56 -16.56
CA GLY A 639 0.62 -11.39 -17.20
C GLY A 639 1.61 -10.64 -16.32
N VAL A 640 2.30 -9.65 -16.88
CA VAL A 640 3.40 -8.95 -16.17
C VAL A 640 2.93 -8.15 -14.95
N SER A 641 3.83 -7.84 -14.02
CA SER A 641 3.51 -7.02 -12.85
C SER A 641 3.07 -5.61 -13.29
N GLY A 642 1.99 -5.09 -12.70
CA GLY A 642 1.39 -3.83 -13.13
C GLY A 642 0.50 -3.89 -14.38
N SER A 643 0.28 -5.06 -15.00
CA SER A 643 -0.58 -5.17 -16.20
C SER A 643 -2.08 -4.93 -15.96
N GLY A 644 -2.51 -4.95 -14.69
CA GLY A 644 -3.91 -4.72 -14.29
C GLY A 644 -4.64 -5.94 -13.73
N LYS A 645 -3.95 -7.08 -13.49
CA LYS A 645 -4.55 -8.33 -12.93
C LYS A 645 -5.41 -8.09 -11.68
N SER A 646 -4.83 -7.50 -10.64
CA SER A 646 -5.53 -7.20 -9.40
C SER A 646 -6.64 -6.15 -9.60
N THR A 647 -6.48 -5.22 -10.56
CA THR A 647 -7.55 -4.27 -10.91
C THR A 647 -8.76 -5.01 -11.51
N LEU A 648 -8.53 -5.90 -12.48
CA LEU A 648 -9.59 -6.66 -13.13
C LEU A 648 -10.30 -7.59 -12.15
N VAL A 649 -9.54 -8.40 -11.40
CA VAL A 649 -10.09 -9.45 -10.54
C VAL A 649 -10.54 -8.89 -9.20
N ASN A 650 -9.66 -8.24 -8.44
CA ASN A 650 -9.97 -7.82 -7.06
C ASN A 650 -10.77 -6.53 -6.97
N MET A 651 -10.48 -5.52 -7.81
CA MET A 651 -11.18 -4.22 -7.72
C MET A 651 -12.49 -4.17 -8.50
N ILE A 652 -12.61 -4.93 -9.58
CA ILE A 652 -13.82 -4.96 -10.42
C ILE A 652 -14.60 -6.25 -10.17
N LEU A 653 -14.16 -7.40 -10.70
CA LEU A 653 -14.95 -8.63 -10.70
C LEU A 653 -15.40 -9.05 -9.30
N LYS A 654 -14.46 -9.21 -8.36
CA LYS A 654 -14.72 -9.61 -6.98
C LYS A 654 -15.74 -8.69 -6.31
N ARG A 655 -15.55 -7.37 -6.40
CA ARG A 655 -16.43 -6.39 -5.74
C ARG A 655 -17.83 -6.42 -6.34
N ILE A 656 -17.96 -6.56 -7.66
CA ILE A 656 -19.26 -6.72 -8.32
C ILE A 656 -19.96 -7.98 -7.82
N LEU A 657 -19.26 -9.12 -7.82
CA LEU A 657 -19.83 -10.39 -7.37
C LEU A 657 -20.22 -10.34 -5.89
N ALA A 658 -19.36 -9.78 -5.04
CA ALA A 658 -19.63 -9.65 -3.60
C ALA A 658 -20.78 -8.68 -3.30
N GLN A 659 -20.89 -7.59 -4.07
CA GLN A 659 -21.99 -6.63 -3.94
C GLN A 659 -23.33 -7.26 -4.34
N LYS A 660 -23.35 -8.04 -5.43
CA LYS A 660 -24.57 -8.67 -5.96
C LYS A 660 -25.01 -9.94 -5.23
N LEU A 661 -24.07 -10.72 -4.68
CA LEU A 661 -24.37 -12.01 -4.04
C LEU A 661 -24.29 -11.96 -2.52
N ASN A 662 -23.36 -11.18 -1.96
CA ASN A 662 -23.08 -11.15 -0.52
C ASN A 662 -23.49 -9.82 0.15
N ASN A 663 -24.23 -8.94 -0.55
CA ASN A 663 -24.63 -7.60 -0.10
C ASN A 663 -23.45 -6.74 0.45
N ASN A 664 -22.26 -6.93 -0.11
CA ASN A 664 -21.08 -6.15 0.31
C ASN A 664 -21.22 -4.68 -0.16
N SER A 665 -20.85 -3.73 0.71
CA SER A 665 -20.92 -2.30 0.40
C SER A 665 -19.74 -1.77 -0.41
N ALA A 666 -18.67 -2.55 -0.62
CA ALA A 666 -17.48 -2.07 -1.31
C ALA A 666 -17.74 -1.70 -2.79
N LYS A 667 -17.45 -0.43 -3.15
CA LYS A 667 -17.63 0.08 -4.53
C LYS A 667 -16.71 -0.65 -5.53
N PRO A 668 -17.25 -1.24 -6.60
CA PRO A 668 -16.45 -1.79 -7.68
C PRO A 668 -15.75 -0.69 -8.48
N GLY A 669 -14.60 -1.01 -9.07
CA GLY A 669 -13.91 -0.11 -10.02
C GLY A 669 -14.76 0.16 -11.28
N LYS A 670 -14.36 1.12 -12.11
CA LYS A 670 -15.09 1.53 -13.33
C LYS A 670 -15.29 0.35 -14.32
N TYR A 671 -16.55 0.07 -14.67
CA TYR A 671 -16.97 -0.89 -15.68
C TYR A 671 -18.32 -0.49 -16.30
N LYS A 672 -18.70 -1.03 -17.47
CA LYS A 672 -20.01 -0.72 -18.09
C LYS A 672 -21.12 -1.68 -17.67
N SER A 673 -20.89 -2.99 -17.77
CA SER A 673 -21.87 -4.00 -17.40
C SER A 673 -21.23 -5.36 -17.16
N ILE A 674 -21.95 -6.21 -16.42
CA ILE A 674 -21.58 -7.60 -16.19
C ILE A 674 -22.81 -8.48 -16.48
N SER A 675 -22.60 -9.68 -17.01
CA SER A 675 -23.66 -10.66 -17.25
C SER A 675 -23.23 -12.06 -16.82
N GLY A 676 -24.19 -12.96 -16.63
CA GLY A 676 -23.91 -14.34 -16.20
C GLY A 676 -23.88 -14.60 -14.69
N ILE A 677 -24.12 -13.58 -13.85
CA ILE A 677 -24.10 -13.72 -12.37
C ILE A 677 -25.13 -14.73 -11.86
N LYS A 678 -26.28 -14.85 -12.53
CA LYS A 678 -27.33 -15.83 -12.19
C LYS A 678 -26.88 -17.30 -12.22
N ASN A 679 -25.71 -17.58 -12.80
CA ASN A 679 -25.15 -18.92 -12.91
C ASN A 679 -24.34 -19.33 -11.67
N ILE A 680 -24.09 -18.41 -10.74
CA ILE A 680 -23.35 -18.66 -9.49
C ILE A 680 -24.20 -18.26 -8.29
N GLU A 681 -24.04 -18.98 -7.18
CA GLU A 681 -24.81 -18.76 -5.95
C GLU A 681 -24.01 -17.99 -4.90
N LYS A 682 -22.70 -18.21 -4.85
CA LYS A 682 -21.81 -17.62 -3.85
C LYS A 682 -20.47 -17.28 -4.46
N VAL A 683 -19.90 -16.15 -4.05
CA VAL A 683 -18.48 -15.82 -4.29
C VAL A 683 -17.69 -15.98 -2.99
N ILE A 684 -16.53 -16.62 -3.09
CA ILE A 684 -15.63 -16.90 -1.98
C ILE A 684 -14.27 -16.30 -2.35
N ASP A 685 -13.85 -15.29 -1.58
CA ASP A 685 -12.54 -14.66 -1.70
C ASP A 685 -11.58 -15.27 -0.69
N ILE A 686 -10.46 -15.80 -1.16
CA ILE A 686 -9.42 -16.40 -0.33
C ILE A 686 -8.14 -15.59 -0.55
N ASP A 687 -8.03 -14.50 0.20
CA ASP A 687 -6.90 -13.58 0.16
C ASP A 687 -5.83 -13.91 1.21
N GLN A 688 -4.64 -13.33 1.03
CA GLN A 688 -3.49 -13.51 1.93
C GLN A 688 -3.54 -12.65 3.20
N SER A 689 -4.64 -11.91 3.43
CA SER A 689 -4.76 -11.10 4.65
C SER A 689 -4.70 -11.98 5.90
N PRO A 690 -4.14 -11.50 7.03
CA PRO A 690 -4.08 -12.28 8.26
C PRO A 690 -5.48 -12.76 8.69
N ILE A 691 -5.60 -14.02 9.13
CA ILE A 691 -6.88 -14.56 9.65
C ILE A 691 -7.36 -13.84 10.92
N GLY A 692 -6.46 -13.12 11.60
CA GLY A 692 -6.75 -12.21 12.68
C GLY A 692 -5.54 -11.34 13.01
N ARG A 693 -5.78 -10.20 13.66
CA ARG A 693 -4.75 -9.22 14.03
C ARG A 693 -4.30 -9.33 15.49
N THR A 694 -4.89 -10.26 16.24
CA THR A 694 -4.59 -10.47 17.65
C THR A 694 -4.17 -11.92 17.90
N PRO A 695 -3.40 -12.18 18.96
CA PRO A 695 -2.98 -13.55 19.33
C PRO A 695 -4.16 -14.49 19.66
N ARG A 696 -5.35 -13.94 19.87
CA ARG A 696 -6.59 -14.68 20.13
C ARG A 696 -7.10 -15.46 18.94
N SER A 697 -6.81 -14.96 17.73
CA SER A 697 -7.13 -15.68 16.51
C SER A 697 -6.05 -16.73 16.28
N ASN A 698 -6.46 -17.96 15.99
CA ASN A 698 -5.58 -19.09 15.72
C ASN A 698 -6.31 -20.12 14.83
N PRO A 699 -5.60 -21.11 14.25
CA PRO A 699 -6.20 -22.13 13.40
C PRO A 699 -7.45 -22.80 13.98
N ALA A 700 -7.42 -23.15 15.26
CA ALA A 700 -8.55 -23.84 15.91
C ALA A 700 -9.78 -22.95 16.06
N THR A 701 -9.61 -21.67 16.41
CA THR A 701 -10.73 -20.71 16.47
C THR A 701 -11.29 -20.38 15.09
N TYR A 702 -10.44 -20.19 14.09
CA TYR A 702 -10.85 -19.75 12.76
C TYR A 702 -11.66 -20.81 12.03
N THR A 703 -11.24 -22.08 12.12
CA THR A 703 -11.97 -23.23 11.55
C THR A 703 -13.16 -23.68 12.41
N GLY A 704 -13.33 -23.09 13.60
CA GLY A 704 -14.33 -23.47 14.58
C GLY A 704 -14.14 -24.88 15.15
N VAL A 705 -12.95 -25.48 15.01
CA VAL A 705 -12.60 -26.75 15.67
C VAL A 705 -12.53 -26.56 17.18
N PHE A 706 -12.08 -25.39 17.63
CA PHE A 706 -11.89 -25.13 19.04
C PHE A 706 -13.19 -25.18 19.84
N ASP A 707 -14.31 -24.78 19.23
CA ASP A 707 -15.63 -24.86 19.88
C ASP A 707 -16.02 -26.31 20.17
N ASP A 708 -15.79 -27.22 19.22
CA ASP A 708 -16.05 -28.64 19.38
C ASP A 708 -15.12 -29.27 20.44
N ILE A 709 -13.85 -28.85 20.48
CA ILE A 709 -12.89 -29.28 21.51
C ILE A 709 -13.32 -28.80 22.90
N ARG A 710 -13.75 -27.54 23.05
CA ARG A 710 -14.21 -27.01 24.36
C ARG A 710 -15.45 -27.74 24.87
N GLU A 711 -16.36 -28.09 23.96
CA GLU A 711 -17.53 -28.90 24.30
C GLU A 711 -17.13 -30.29 24.79
N LEU A 712 -16.16 -30.93 24.13
CA LEU A 712 -15.60 -32.21 24.56
C LEU A 712 -14.95 -32.14 25.96
N PHE A 713 -14.15 -31.11 26.23
CA PHE A 713 -13.54 -30.91 27.55
C PHE A 713 -14.58 -30.72 28.66
N ALA A 714 -15.65 -29.98 28.39
CA ALA A 714 -16.76 -29.79 29.33
C ALA A 714 -17.54 -31.07 29.63
N GLN A 715 -17.47 -32.08 28.75
CA GLN A 715 -18.13 -33.37 28.95
C GLN A 715 -17.30 -34.36 29.78
N THR A 716 -16.04 -34.05 30.09
CA THR A 716 -15.17 -34.92 30.92
C THR A 716 -15.67 -35.02 32.37
N ASN A 717 -15.36 -36.14 33.04
CA ASN A 717 -15.78 -36.36 34.43
C ASN A 717 -15.22 -35.28 35.37
N GLN A 718 -13.94 -34.93 35.21
CA GLN A 718 -13.29 -33.87 36.00
C GLN A 718 -13.96 -32.51 35.81
N ALA A 719 -14.31 -32.12 34.57
CA ALA A 719 -15.02 -30.88 34.31
C ALA A 719 -16.42 -30.87 34.94
N LYS A 720 -17.18 -31.96 34.80
CA LYS A 720 -18.53 -32.08 35.37
C LYS A 720 -18.54 -32.00 36.89
N MET A 721 -17.60 -32.67 37.56
CA MET A 721 -17.46 -32.60 39.03
C MET A 721 -17.16 -31.19 39.52
N ARG A 722 -16.43 -30.38 38.74
CA ARG A 722 -16.08 -29.00 39.08
C ARG A 722 -17.08 -27.96 38.57
N GLY A 723 -18.18 -28.39 37.93
CA GLY A 723 -19.17 -27.48 37.34
C GLY A 723 -18.63 -26.66 36.16
N TYR A 724 -17.55 -27.10 35.51
CA TYR A 724 -16.96 -26.37 34.39
C TYR A 724 -17.75 -26.59 33.10
N ASN A 725 -18.08 -25.49 32.44
CA ASN A 725 -18.73 -25.48 31.12
C ASN A 725 -17.72 -25.15 30.01
N LYS A 726 -18.18 -25.15 28.75
CA LYS A 726 -17.36 -24.77 27.58
C LYS A 726 -16.75 -23.36 27.67
N GLY A 727 -17.32 -22.48 28.50
CA GLY A 727 -16.85 -21.12 28.75
C GLY A 727 -15.55 -21.10 29.56
N ARG A 728 -15.39 -21.96 30.57
CA ARG A 728 -14.15 -22.09 31.36
C ARG A 728 -12.95 -22.40 30.47
N PHE A 729 -13.15 -23.25 29.46
CA PHE A 729 -12.14 -23.66 28.49
C PHE A 729 -11.90 -22.63 27.37
N SER A 730 -12.55 -21.47 27.40
CA SER A 730 -12.32 -20.38 26.45
C SER A 730 -11.26 -19.41 26.97
N PHE A 731 -10.16 -19.25 26.25
CA PHE A 731 -9.19 -18.19 26.58
C PHE A 731 -9.74 -16.77 26.33
N ASN A 732 -10.88 -16.63 25.63
CA ASN A 732 -11.51 -15.33 25.39
C ASN A 732 -12.43 -14.86 26.51
N VAL A 733 -12.88 -15.76 27.39
CA VAL A 733 -13.90 -15.47 28.41
C VAL A 733 -13.28 -15.45 29.80
N LYS A 734 -13.72 -14.51 30.64
CA LYS A 734 -13.31 -14.47 32.04
C LYS A 734 -13.82 -15.72 32.77
N GLY A 735 -12.95 -16.36 33.56
CA GLY A 735 -13.33 -17.52 34.35
C GLY A 735 -12.30 -18.65 34.32
N GLY A 736 -11.62 -18.91 33.20
CA GLY A 736 -10.55 -19.95 33.15
C GLY A 736 -9.26 -19.52 32.46
N ARG A 737 -9.28 -18.39 31.73
CA ARG A 737 -8.09 -17.79 31.14
C ARG A 737 -7.12 -17.26 32.20
N CYS A 738 -5.86 -17.07 31.85
CA CYS A 738 -4.92 -16.31 32.67
C CYS A 738 -5.32 -14.82 32.68
N GLU A 739 -5.44 -14.22 33.86
CA GLU A 739 -5.84 -12.82 34.00
C GLU A 739 -4.70 -11.83 33.72
N ALA A 740 -3.42 -12.24 33.89
CA ALA A 740 -2.28 -11.36 33.62
C ALA A 740 -2.14 -11.01 32.13
N CYS A 741 -2.32 -12.00 31.24
CA CYS A 741 -2.31 -11.78 29.79
C CYS A 741 -3.71 -11.71 29.18
N HIS A 742 -4.77 -11.69 30.01
CA HIS A 742 -6.17 -11.80 29.59
C HIS A 742 -6.46 -12.90 28.54
N GLY A 743 -5.74 -14.02 28.62
CA GLY A 743 -5.87 -15.17 27.72
C GLY A 743 -5.03 -15.15 26.43
N ASP A 744 -4.24 -14.11 26.17
CA ASP A 744 -3.41 -14.04 24.96
C ASP A 744 -2.22 -15.02 25.01
N GLY A 745 -1.69 -15.26 26.22
CA GLY A 745 -0.52 -16.12 26.50
C GLY A 745 0.83 -15.43 26.26
N ILE A 746 0.82 -14.35 25.48
CA ILE A 746 1.98 -13.52 25.18
C ILE A 746 1.66 -12.06 25.51
N ILE A 747 2.69 -11.29 25.84
CA ILE A 747 2.61 -9.86 26.12
C ILE A 747 3.37 -9.13 25.02
N LYS A 748 2.76 -8.08 24.47
CA LYS A 748 3.40 -7.23 23.46
C LYS A 748 4.27 -6.19 24.16
N ILE A 749 5.56 -6.15 23.83
CA ILE A 749 6.50 -5.13 24.30
C ILE A 749 6.69 -4.13 23.15
N GLU A 750 6.41 -2.86 23.41
CA GLU A 750 6.59 -1.79 22.44
C GLU A 750 8.06 -1.39 22.32
N MET A 751 8.54 -1.33 21.08
CA MET A 751 9.94 -1.03 20.77
C MET A 751 10.03 0.31 20.03
N ASN A 752 10.94 1.20 20.45
CA ASN A 752 11.03 2.55 19.85
C ASN A 752 11.56 2.56 18.41
N PHE A 753 12.56 1.71 18.11
CA PHE A 753 13.26 1.69 16.82
C PHE A 753 13.23 0.33 16.11
N LEU A 754 12.90 -0.73 16.86
CA LEU A 754 12.76 -2.08 16.33
C LEU A 754 11.26 -2.41 16.20
N PRO A 755 10.88 -3.44 15.43
CA PRO A 755 9.53 -3.95 15.47
C PRO A 755 9.15 -4.43 16.87
N ASP A 756 7.90 -4.23 17.27
CA ASP A 756 7.38 -4.73 18.54
C ASP A 756 7.56 -6.26 18.66
N VAL A 757 7.89 -6.73 19.86
CA VAL A 757 8.18 -8.14 20.12
C VAL A 757 7.16 -8.71 21.11
N TYR A 758 6.83 -9.98 20.92
CA TYR A 758 5.94 -10.72 21.81
C TYR A 758 6.74 -11.63 22.72
N VAL A 759 6.59 -11.47 24.03
CA VAL A 759 7.25 -12.29 25.05
C VAL A 759 6.21 -13.19 25.73
N PRO A 760 6.51 -14.46 26.04
CA PRO A 760 5.62 -15.31 26.82
C PRO A 760 5.21 -14.64 28.14
N CYS A 761 3.94 -14.76 28.52
CA CYS A 761 3.45 -14.22 29.78
C CYS A 761 4.15 -14.90 30.97
N GLU A 762 4.73 -14.09 31.87
CA GLU A 762 5.48 -14.58 33.03
C GLU A 762 4.64 -15.40 34.01
N VAL A 763 3.32 -15.17 34.07
CA VAL A 763 2.42 -15.84 35.03
C VAL A 763 1.95 -17.21 34.55
N CYS A 764 1.61 -17.33 33.25
CA CYS A 764 1.09 -18.58 32.70
C CYS A 764 2.09 -19.30 31.78
N HIS A 765 3.27 -18.73 31.57
CA HIS A 765 4.32 -19.24 30.69
C HIS A 765 3.80 -19.63 29.29
N GLY A 766 2.91 -18.80 28.72
CA GLY A 766 2.33 -19.05 27.40
C GLY A 766 1.11 -19.99 27.36
N THR A 767 0.72 -20.60 28.47
CA THR A 767 -0.36 -21.61 28.48
C THR A 767 -1.76 -21.03 28.22
N ARG A 768 -1.96 -19.71 28.39
CA ARG A 768 -3.23 -18.95 28.24
C ARG A 768 -4.28 -19.17 29.33
N TYR A 769 -4.11 -20.16 30.20
CA TYR A 769 -5.07 -20.54 31.23
C TYR A 769 -4.49 -20.41 32.63
N ASN A 770 -5.35 -20.36 33.64
CA ASN A 770 -4.93 -20.52 35.02
C ASN A 770 -4.69 -22.02 35.35
N SER A 771 -3.96 -22.27 36.44
CA SER A 771 -3.59 -23.62 36.88
C SER A 771 -4.81 -24.53 37.09
N GLU A 772 -5.86 -24.04 37.76
CA GLU A 772 -7.08 -24.81 38.03
C GLU A 772 -7.78 -25.33 36.76
N THR A 773 -7.73 -24.57 35.67
CA THR A 773 -8.33 -24.98 34.39
C THR A 773 -7.49 -26.04 33.68
N LEU A 774 -6.18 -26.03 33.90
CA LEU A 774 -5.24 -26.99 33.30
C LEU A 774 -5.23 -28.35 34.00
N GLU A 775 -5.86 -28.49 35.16
CA GLU A 775 -6.04 -29.77 35.85
C GLU A 775 -7.06 -30.69 35.17
N VAL A 776 -7.92 -30.16 34.29
CA VAL A 776 -8.86 -30.98 33.53
C VAL A 776 -8.18 -31.55 32.29
N GLU A 777 -8.19 -32.88 32.19
CA GLU A 777 -7.55 -33.62 31.11
C GLU A 777 -8.56 -34.41 30.27
N TYR A 778 -8.27 -34.49 28.98
CA TYR A 778 -8.89 -35.42 28.04
C TYR A 778 -7.80 -36.33 27.48
N LYS A 779 -7.93 -37.65 27.67
CA LYS A 779 -6.91 -38.67 27.30
C LYS A 779 -5.49 -38.31 27.79
N GLY A 780 -5.37 -37.85 29.03
CA GLY A 780 -4.08 -37.51 29.66
C GLY A 780 -3.43 -36.22 29.13
N LYS A 781 -4.21 -35.35 28.47
CA LYS A 781 -3.76 -34.05 27.97
C LYS A 781 -4.73 -32.95 28.38
N ASN A 782 -4.21 -31.86 28.91
CA ASN A 782 -5.00 -30.67 29.20
C ASN A 782 -5.23 -29.81 27.96
N ILE A 783 -6.07 -28.79 28.07
CA ILE A 783 -6.47 -27.96 26.92
C ILE A 783 -5.31 -27.19 26.28
N SER A 784 -4.35 -26.72 27.08
CA SER A 784 -3.17 -26.01 26.57
C SER A 784 -2.27 -26.96 25.77
N GLN A 785 -2.05 -28.17 26.28
CA GLN A 785 -1.29 -29.20 25.59
C GLN A 785 -1.97 -29.62 24.27
N VAL A 786 -3.29 -29.73 24.24
CA VAL A 786 -4.05 -29.98 23.00
C VAL A 786 -3.89 -28.83 22.01
N LEU A 787 -3.95 -27.58 22.47
CA LEU A 787 -3.71 -26.41 21.61
C LEU A 787 -2.28 -26.37 21.06
N ASN A 788 -1.30 -26.92 21.77
CA ASN A 788 0.09 -27.00 21.33
C ASN A 788 0.38 -28.19 20.41
N MET A 789 -0.57 -29.10 20.17
CA MET A 789 -0.41 -30.16 19.18
C MET A 789 -0.38 -29.58 17.77
N THR A 790 0.44 -30.18 16.91
CA THR A 790 0.35 -29.94 15.47
C THR A 790 -0.98 -30.47 14.93
N VAL A 791 -1.46 -29.94 13.80
CA VAL A 791 -2.69 -30.42 13.15
C VAL A 791 -2.59 -31.92 12.83
N SER A 792 -1.44 -32.39 12.36
CA SER A 792 -1.22 -33.81 12.06
C SER A 792 -1.28 -34.70 13.32
N GLU A 793 -0.77 -34.22 14.46
CA GLU A 793 -0.90 -34.92 15.75
C GLU A 793 -2.34 -34.92 16.25
N ALA A 794 -3.00 -33.77 16.20
CA ALA A 794 -4.39 -33.60 16.63
C ALA A 794 -5.34 -34.46 15.79
N LEU A 795 -5.10 -34.58 14.49
CA LEU A 795 -5.89 -35.43 13.59
C LEU A 795 -5.85 -36.90 14.01
N LYS A 796 -4.67 -37.40 14.42
CA LYS A 796 -4.51 -38.75 14.98
C LYS A 796 -5.19 -38.87 16.35
N PHE A 797 -5.00 -37.88 17.21
CA PHE A 797 -5.55 -37.85 18.58
C PHE A 797 -7.09 -37.84 18.62
N PHE A 798 -7.72 -37.07 17.71
CA PHE A 798 -9.17 -36.93 17.58
C PHE A 798 -9.78 -37.84 16.50
N SER A 799 -9.06 -38.86 16.04
CA SER A 799 -9.52 -39.81 15.01
C SER A 799 -10.88 -40.46 15.33
N ALA A 800 -11.20 -40.65 16.61
CA ALA A 800 -12.46 -41.21 17.10
C ALA A 800 -13.66 -40.24 17.04
N ILE A 801 -13.45 -38.95 16.79
CA ILE A 801 -14.51 -37.92 16.77
C ILE A 801 -14.66 -37.39 15.34
N PRO A 802 -15.64 -37.89 14.55
CA PRO A 802 -15.74 -37.57 13.12
C PRO A 802 -15.87 -36.08 12.81
N LYS A 803 -16.59 -35.32 13.65
CA LYS A 803 -16.79 -33.88 13.48
C LYS A 803 -15.48 -33.10 13.54
N ILE A 804 -14.65 -33.39 14.54
CA ILE A 804 -13.31 -32.77 14.70
C ILE A 804 -12.37 -33.28 13.61
N LYS A 805 -12.34 -34.59 13.37
CA LYS A 805 -11.49 -35.22 12.34
C LYS A 805 -11.69 -34.59 10.97
N ARG A 806 -12.94 -34.39 10.53
CA ARG A 806 -13.24 -33.79 9.21
C ARG A 806 -12.65 -32.40 9.05
N LYS A 807 -12.78 -31.55 10.07
CA LYS A 807 -12.22 -30.19 10.05
C LYS A 807 -10.69 -30.20 10.09
N LEU A 808 -10.07 -31.07 10.88
CA LEU A 808 -8.60 -31.19 10.92
C LEU A 808 -8.04 -31.75 9.61
N GLN A 809 -8.75 -32.67 8.96
CA GLN A 809 -8.35 -33.23 7.67
C GLN A 809 -8.27 -32.16 6.58
N THR A 810 -9.18 -31.18 6.56
CA THR A 810 -9.10 -30.12 5.54
C THR A 810 -7.87 -29.23 5.73
N ILE A 811 -7.42 -29.01 6.98
CA ILE A 811 -6.20 -28.27 7.28
C ILE A 811 -4.95 -29.08 6.85
N GLU A 812 -4.97 -30.40 7.06
CA GLU A 812 -3.92 -31.31 6.58
C GLU A 812 -3.85 -31.34 5.04
N ASP A 813 -5.00 -31.46 4.37
CA ASP A 813 -5.12 -31.53 2.90
C ASP A 813 -4.52 -30.30 2.21
N VAL A 814 -4.67 -29.10 2.80
CA VAL A 814 -4.07 -27.86 2.28
C VAL A 814 -2.58 -27.71 2.63
N GLY A 815 -1.97 -28.71 3.28
CA GLY A 815 -0.55 -28.74 3.61
C GLY A 815 -0.16 -28.04 4.91
N LEU A 816 -1.11 -27.72 5.80
CA LEU A 816 -0.85 -27.04 7.07
C LEU A 816 -0.78 -27.99 8.28
N GLY A 817 -0.49 -29.27 8.04
CA GLY A 817 -0.36 -30.30 9.08
C GLY A 817 0.64 -29.95 10.18
N TYR A 818 1.68 -29.17 9.86
CA TYR A 818 2.75 -28.78 10.77
C TYR A 818 2.39 -27.64 11.72
N VAL A 819 1.34 -26.87 11.42
CA VAL A 819 0.91 -25.72 12.24
C VAL A 819 0.28 -26.24 13.53
N THR A 820 0.51 -25.56 14.67
CA THR A 820 -0.15 -25.93 15.92
C THR A 820 -1.55 -25.34 16.02
N LEU A 821 -2.47 -26.04 16.67
CA LEU A 821 -3.87 -25.61 16.78
C LEU A 821 -4.05 -24.21 17.38
N GLY A 822 -3.21 -23.89 18.38
CA GLY A 822 -3.21 -22.65 19.13
C GLY A 822 -2.28 -21.57 18.61
N GLN A 823 -1.54 -21.80 17.51
CA GLN A 823 -0.57 -20.86 16.97
C GLN A 823 -1.20 -19.47 16.74
N PRO A 824 -0.64 -18.38 17.31
CA PRO A 824 -1.17 -17.03 17.09
C PRO A 824 -1.24 -16.67 15.61
N ALA A 825 -2.37 -16.14 15.16
CA ALA A 825 -2.58 -15.72 13.77
C ALA A 825 -1.58 -14.68 13.29
N THR A 826 -1.04 -13.86 14.18
CA THR A 826 -0.01 -12.84 13.89
C THR A 826 1.34 -13.44 13.49
N THR A 827 1.55 -14.73 13.77
CA THR A 827 2.79 -15.45 13.42
C THR A 827 2.66 -16.26 12.13
N LEU A 828 1.44 -16.40 11.59
CA LEU A 828 1.22 -17.07 10.31
C LEU A 828 1.67 -16.17 9.16
N SER A 829 2.33 -16.76 8.16
CA SER A 829 2.59 -16.11 6.88
C SER A 829 1.29 -15.83 6.11
N GLY A 830 1.35 -14.92 5.13
CA GLY A 830 0.20 -14.63 4.26
C GLY A 830 -0.32 -15.87 3.53
N GLY A 831 0.58 -16.71 3.01
CA GLY A 831 0.23 -17.98 2.36
C GLY A 831 -0.35 -19.03 3.32
N GLU A 832 0.12 -19.10 4.57
CA GLU A 832 -0.51 -19.96 5.60
C GLU A 832 -1.90 -19.47 5.99
N ALA A 833 -2.08 -18.16 6.16
CA ALA A 833 -3.37 -17.55 6.44
C ALA A 833 -4.36 -17.82 5.30
N GLN A 834 -3.93 -17.68 4.05
CA GLN A 834 -4.74 -17.99 2.87
C GLN A 834 -5.15 -19.46 2.81
N ARG A 835 -4.21 -20.40 3.01
CA ARG A 835 -4.50 -21.83 3.04
C ARG A 835 -5.43 -22.21 4.21
N MET A 836 -5.33 -21.54 5.35
CA MET A 836 -6.26 -21.72 6.47
C MET A 836 -7.70 -21.30 6.10
N LYS A 837 -7.87 -20.21 5.34
CA LYS A 837 -9.17 -19.80 4.79
C LYS A 837 -9.72 -20.82 3.80
N LEU A 838 -8.86 -21.35 2.94
CA LEU A 838 -9.22 -22.43 2.01
C LEU A 838 -9.69 -23.69 2.77
N ALA A 839 -8.97 -24.11 3.81
CA ALA A 839 -9.35 -25.24 4.65
C ALA A 839 -10.73 -25.07 5.32
N ALA A 840 -11.07 -23.85 5.74
CA ALA A 840 -12.36 -23.54 6.34
C ALA A 840 -13.52 -23.66 5.33
N GLU A 841 -13.30 -23.34 4.06
CA GLU A 841 -14.32 -23.48 3.00
C GLU A 841 -14.43 -24.92 2.46
N LEU A 842 -13.33 -25.68 2.41
CA LEU A 842 -13.33 -27.09 1.95
C LEU A 842 -14.22 -28.02 2.79
N HIS A 843 -14.41 -27.71 4.07
CA HIS A 843 -15.28 -28.50 4.95
C HIS A 843 -16.77 -28.28 4.65
N ARG A 844 -17.14 -27.18 3.99
CA ARG A 844 -18.54 -26.85 3.71
C ARG A 844 -19.05 -27.66 2.51
N GLN A 845 -20.31 -28.07 2.56
CA GLN A 845 -20.95 -28.72 1.41
C GLN A 845 -21.05 -27.72 0.25
N SER A 846 -20.65 -28.16 -0.95
CA SER A 846 -20.74 -27.37 -2.17
C SER A 846 -21.81 -27.95 -3.10
N HIS A 847 -22.62 -27.06 -3.68
CA HIS A 847 -23.63 -27.38 -4.71
C HIS A 847 -23.10 -27.19 -6.15
N GLY A 848 -21.78 -27.01 -6.31
CA GLY A 848 -21.13 -26.88 -7.63
C GLY A 848 -21.43 -25.56 -8.36
N LYS A 849 -21.79 -24.50 -7.62
CA LYS A 849 -22.10 -23.16 -8.16
C LYS A 849 -21.38 -22.04 -7.42
N SER A 850 -20.32 -22.37 -6.70
CA SER A 850 -19.49 -21.37 -6.01
C SER A 850 -18.38 -20.87 -6.94
N PHE A 851 -18.07 -19.58 -6.84
CA PHE A 851 -16.95 -18.94 -7.54
C PHE A 851 -15.85 -18.60 -6.53
N TYR A 852 -14.74 -19.34 -6.59
CA TYR A 852 -13.57 -19.13 -5.73
C TYR A 852 -12.59 -18.19 -6.42
N ILE A 853 -12.07 -17.22 -5.67
CA ILE A 853 -11.01 -16.30 -6.11
C ILE A 853 -9.83 -16.47 -5.15
N LEU A 854 -8.66 -16.79 -5.69
CA LEU A 854 -7.40 -16.85 -4.94
C LEU A 854 -6.36 -15.93 -5.58
N ASP A 855 -5.66 -15.18 -4.75
CA ASP A 855 -4.60 -14.25 -5.17
C ASP A 855 -3.24 -14.84 -4.79
N GLU A 856 -2.43 -15.18 -5.81
CA GLU A 856 -1.09 -15.77 -5.69
C GLU A 856 -0.97 -16.91 -4.64
N PRO A 857 -1.82 -17.97 -4.71
CA PRO A 857 -1.83 -19.04 -3.72
C PRO A 857 -0.56 -19.92 -3.69
N THR A 858 0.36 -19.76 -4.64
CA THR A 858 1.69 -20.40 -4.64
C THR A 858 2.73 -19.72 -3.76
N THR A 859 2.42 -18.53 -3.21
CA THR A 859 3.32 -17.78 -2.33
C THR A 859 3.76 -18.64 -1.13
N GLY A 860 5.07 -18.71 -0.84
CA GLY A 860 5.59 -19.48 0.28
C GLY A 860 5.68 -20.99 0.04
N LEU A 861 5.41 -21.48 -1.17
CA LEU A 861 5.29 -22.91 -1.45
C LEU A 861 6.46 -23.46 -2.26
N HIS A 862 6.96 -24.61 -1.82
CA HIS A 862 7.85 -25.43 -2.62
C HIS A 862 7.05 -26.17 -3.70
N MET A 863 7.69 -26.59 -4.81
CA MET A 863 7.01 -27.30 -5.91
C MET A 863 6.19 -28.53 -5.47
N ASP A 864 6.66 -29.27 -4.46
CA ASP A 864 5.89 -30.41 -3.90
C ASP A 864 4.62 -29.95 -3.16
N ASP A 865 4.65 -28.78 -2.53
CA ASP A 865 3.48 -28.18 -1.87
C ASP A 865 2.50 -27.61 -2.91
N ILE A 866 3.00 -26.98 -3.98
CA ILE A 866 2.19 -26.54 -5.13
C ILE A 866 1.42 -27.72 -5.72
N LYS A 867 2.08 -28.88 -5.87
CA LYS A 867 1.43 -30.11 -6.33
C LYS A 867 0.25 -30.53 -5.45
N ARG A 868 0.38 -30.44 -4.12
CA ARG A 868 -0.69 -30.77 -3.17
C ARG A 868 -1.83 -29.76 -3.23
N LEU A 869 -1.48 -28.48 -3.28
CA LEU A 869 -2.46 -27.39 -3.42
C LEU A 869 -3.25 -27.52 -4.72
N LEU A 870 -2.59 -27.80 -5.84
CA LEU A 870 -3.25 -28.09 -7.11
C LEU A 870 -4.26 -29.22 -6.97
N ALA A 871 -3.91 -30.34 -6.33
CA ALA A 871 -4.85 -31.44 -6.11
C ALA A 871 -6.11 -30.99 -5.33
N VAL A 872 -5.96 -30.09 -4.36
CA VAL A 872 -7.09 -29.52 -3.61
C VAL A 872 -7.94 -28.59 -4.47
N LEU A 873 -7.33 -27.71 -5.27
CA LEU A 873 -8.07 -26.80 -6.16
C LEU A 873 -8.79 -27.56 -7.27
N GLN A 874 -8.16 -28.60 -7.82
CA GLN A 874 -8.75 -29.47 -8.83
C GLN A 874 -9.99 -30.19 -8.26
N ARG A 875 -9.93 -30.70 -7.02
CA ARG A 875 -11.11 -31.26 -6.32
C ARG A 875 -12.28 -30.28 -6.20
N LEU A 876 -12.01 -28.98 -5.99
CA LEU A 876 -13.07 -27.97 -5.96
C LEU A 876 -13.74 -27.79 -7.33
N VAL A 877 -12.93 -27.79 -8.40
CA VAL A 877 -13.42 -27.70 -9.78
C VAL A 877 -14.18 -28.95 -10.19
N ASP A 878 -13.71 -30.14 -9.80
CA ASP A 878 -14.37 -31.43 -10.07
C ASP A 878 -15.74 -31.53 -9.38
N ALA A 879 -15.92 -30.83 -8.26
CA ALA A 879 -17.23 -30.67 -7.61
C ALA A 879 -18.17 -29.68 -8.34
N GLY A 880 -17.79 -29.19 -9.53
CA GLY A 880 -18.55 -28.28 -10.39
C GLY A 880 -18.30 -26.80 -10.15
N ASN A 881 -17.45 -26.43 -9.17
CA ASN A 881 -17.18 -25.04 -8.86
C ASN A 881 -16.27 -24.38 -9.90
N THR A 882 -16.24 -23.05 -9.89
CA THR A 882 -15.25 -22.29 -10.67
C THR A 882 -14.17 -21.80 -9.73
N VAL A 883 -12.91 -22.06 -10.08
CA VAL A 883 -11.75 -21.59 -9.31
C VAL A 883 -10.95 -20.66 -10.21
N LEU A 884 -10.86 -19.39 -9.81
CA LEU A 884 -10.06 -18.37 -10.47
C LEU A 884 -8.85 -18.06 -9.60
N VAL A 885 -7.66 -18.14 -10.19
CA VAL A 885 -6.40 -17.78 -9.53
C VAL A 885 -5.73 -16.62 -10.27
N ILE A 886 -5.11 -15.70 -9.53
CA ILE A 886 -4.15 -14.75 -10.08
C ILE A 886 -2.78 -15.34 -9.83
N GLU A 887 -2.02 -15.63 -10.87
CA GLU A 887 -0.76 -16.35 -10.71
C GLU A 887 0.31 -15.98 -11.72
N HIS A 888 1.54 -16.27 -11.30
CA HIS A 888 2.77 -16.10 -12.06
C HIS A 888 3.58 -17.41 -12.14
N ASP A 889 3.37 -18.33 -11.20
CA ASP A 889 4.02 -19.64 -11.19
C ASP A 889 3.60 -20.48 -12.41
N LEU A 890 4.58 -20.91 -13.20
CA LEU A 890 4.34 -21.60 -14.46
C LEU A 890 3.76 -23.01 -14.26
N ASP A 891 4.03 -23.67 -13.12
CA ASP A 891 3.44 -24.96 -12.78
C ASP A 891 1.92 -24.84 -12.53
N MET A 892 1.46 -23.74 -11.92
CA MET A 892 0.05 -23.44 -11.78
C MET A 892 -0.58 -23.04 -13.13
N VAL A 893 0.09 -22.18 -13.90
CA VAL A 893 -0.38 -21.68 -15.20
C VAL A 893 -0.56 -22.83 -16.20
N LYS A 894 0.41 -23.74 -16.33
CA LYS A 894 0.31 -24.89 -17.24
C LYS A 894 -0.78 -25.89 -16.84
N SER A 895 -1.13 -25.92 -15.55
CA SER A 895 -2.17 -26.79 -14.97
C SER A 895 -3.59 -26.23 -15.12
N ALA A 896 -3.74 -24.97 -15.53
CA ALA A 896 -5.03 -24.30 -15.71
C ALA A 896 -5.83 -24.82 -16.92
N ASP A 897 -7.16 -24.83 -16.84
CA ASP A 897 -8.02 -25.17 -17.98
C ASP A 897 -8.17 -23.97 -18.94
N TRP A 898 -8.06 -22.75 -18.42
CA TRP A 898 -8.23 -21.51 -19.16
C TRP A 898 -7.33 -20.40 -18.62
N LEU A 899 -6.70 -19.66 -19.53
CA LEU A 899 -5.82 -18.54 -19.24
C LEU A 899 -6.44 -17.22 -19.72
N ILE A 900 -6.18 -16.17 -18.95
CA ILE A 900 -6.45 -14.78 -19.32
C ILE A 900 -5.17 -13.99 -19.08
N ASP A 901 -4.44 -13.70 -20.15
CA ASP A 901 -3.15 -13.00 -20.11
C ASP A 901 -3.33 -11.49 -20.30
N LEU A 902 -2.89 -10.71 -19.31
CA LEU A 902 -2.98 -9.25 -19.30
C LEU A 902 -1.62 -8.59 -19.57
N GLY A 903 -1.61 -7.56 -20.39
CA GLY A 903 -0.37 -6.88 -20.79
C GLY A 903 -0.60 -5.85 -21.89
N PRO A 904 0.33 -5.71 -22.87
CA PRO A 904 1.60 -6.45 -22.98
C PRO A 904 2.62 -6.07 -21.90
N GLU A 905 2.58 -4.82 -21.42
CA GLU A 905 3.49 -4.30 -20.39
C GLU A 905 2.76 -3.95 -19.08
N GLY A 906 3.50 -3.44 -18.09
CA GLY A 906 2.96 -2.88 -16.85
C GLY A 906 2.56 -1.40 -16.99
N GLY A 907 1.69 -0.92 -16.09
CA GLY A 907 1.33 0.50 -16.02
C GLY A 907 0.53 0.98 -17.22
N ASP A 908 0.85 2.16 -17.73
CA ASP A 908 0.11 2.84 -18.81
C ASP A 908 0.17 2.10 -20.16
N ALA A 909 1.25 1.35 -20.40
CA ALA A 909 1.43 0.51 -21.58
C ALA A 909 0.74 -0.87 -21.45
N GLY A 910 0.15 -1.16 -20.30
CA GLY A 910 -0.62 -2.37 -20.02
C GLY A 910 -2.12 -2.14 -20.06
N GLY A 911 -2.85 -3.07 -19.42
CA GLY A 911 -4.30 -2.98 -19.26
C GLY A 911 -5.11 -3.50 -20.45
N TYR A 912 -4.47 -4.24 -21.36
CA TYR A 912 -5.12 -4.97 -22.44
C TYR A 912 -5.13 -6.47 -22.16
N VAL A 913 -6.08 -7.17 -22.77
CA VAL A 913 -6.06 -8.64 -22.86
C VAL A 913 -5.17 -9.00 -24.04
N VAL A 914 -4.03 -9.64 -23.77
CA VAL A 914 -3.07 -10.05 -24.81
C VAL A 914 -3.51 -11.36 -25.44
N ALA A 915 -3.93 -12.32 -24.62
CA ALA A 915 -4.41 -13.62 -25.07
C ALA A 915 -5.41 -14.21 -24.08
N THR A 916 -6.37 -14.98 -24.59
CA THR A 916 -7.26 -15.84 -23.81
C THR A 916 -7.36 -17.18 -24.50
N GLY A 917 -7.44 -18.26 -23.73
CA GLY A 917 -7.46 -19.60 -24.29
C GLY A 917 -6.96 -20.66 -23.33
N THR A 918 -6.83 -21.87 -23.82
CA THR A 918 -6.04 -22.92 -23.15
C THR A 918 -4.55 -22.52 -23.06
N PRO A 919 -3.80 -23.08 -22.09
CA PRO A 919 -2.34 -22.92 -22.05
C PRO A 919 -1.62 -23.15 -23.38
N GLU A 920 -2.04 -24.13 -24.18
CA GLU A 920 -1.46 -24.42 -25.49
C GLU A 920 -1.74 -23.33 -26.52
N GLU A 921 -2.94 -22.73 -26.52
CA GLU A 921 -3.30 -21.62 -27.41
C GLU A 921 -2.53 -20.35 -27.03
N VAL A 922 -2.45 -20.02 -25.74
CA VAL A 922 -1.68 -18.85 -25.27
C VAL A 922 -0.20 -19.01 -25.56
N ALA A 923 0.36 -20.23 -25.46
CA ALA A 923 1.75 -20.52 -25.79
C ALA A 923 2.12 -20.26 -27.27
N GLN A 924 1.13 -20.16 -28.16
CA GLN A 924 1.34 -19.85 -29.58
C GLN A 924 1.33 -18.33 -29.88
N VAL A 925 0.83 -17.51 -28.95
CA VAL A 925 0.76 -16.06 -29.11
C VAL A 925 2.12 -15.43 -28.84
N LYS A 926 2.73 -14.79 -29.85
CA LYS A 926 4.10 -14.25 -29.75
C LYS A 926 4.16 -13.01 -28.85
N GLU A 927 3.09 -12.23 -28.82
CA GLU A 927 2.93 -11.02 -28.03
C GLU A 927 2.76 -11.32 -26.53
N SER A 928 2.38 -12.55 -26.19
CA SER A 928 2.21 -12.99 -24.80
C SER A 928 3.56 -13.38 -24.20
N TYR A 929 4.05 -12.59 -23.23
CA TYR A 929 5.21 -12.99 -22.45
C TYR A 929 4.94 -14.30 -21.68
N THR A 930 3.74 -14.48 -21.12
CA THR A 930 3.36 -15.76 -20.50
C THR A 930 3.51 -16.90 -21.50
N GLY A 931 2.99 -16.74 -22.72
CA GLY A 931 3.07 -17.75 -23.78
C GLY A 931 4.51 -18.13 -24.16
N GLN A 932 5.43 -17.16 -24.22
CA GLN A 932 6.84 -17.41 -24.54
C GLN A 932 7.54 -18.32 -23.51
N TYR A 933 7.29 -18.12 -22.21
CA TYR A 933 7.88 -18.95 -21.15
C TYR A 933 7.16 -20.29 -21.02
N LEU A 934 5.82 -20.26 -21.10
CA LEU A 934 4.98 -21.46 -21.03
C LEU A 934 5.29 -22.46 -22.15
N LYS A 935 5.56 -21.96 -23.37
CA LYS A 935 5.92 -22.82 -24.50
C LYS A 935 7.15 -23.69 -24.21
N LYS A 936 8.22 -23.11 -23.66
CA LYS A 936 9.46 -23.83 -23.31
C LYS A 936 9.18 -24.94 -22.30
N MET A 937 8.36 -24.64 -21.29
CA MET A 937 8.02 -25.60 -20.24
C MET A 937 7.15 -26.75 -20.77
N LEU A 938 6.15 -26.45 -21.61
CA LEU A 938 5.31 -27.48 -22.25
C LEU A 938 6.12 -28.40 -23.18
N GLU A 939 7.12 -27.87 -23.88
CA GLU A 939 8.03 -28.66 -24.73
C GLU A 939 8.96 -29.54 -23.88
N GLN A 940 9.55 -29.01 -22.82
CA GLN A 940 10.38 -29.77 -21.88
C GLN A 940 9.60 -30.92 -21.24
N ASP A 941 8.38 -30.67 -20.75
CA ASP A 941 7.55 -31.69 -20.12
C ASP A 941 7.19 -32.82 -21.10
N LYS A 942 6.96 -32.49 -22.38
CA LYS A 942 6.75 -33.48 -23.45
C LYS A 942 7.99 -34.34 -23.69
N GLU A 943 9.18 -33.74 -23.74
CA GLU A 943 10.44 -34.47 -23.90
C GLU A 943 10.71 -35.41 -22.73
N PHE A 944 10.47 -34.96 -21.49
CA PHE A 944 10.62 -35.78 -20.29
C PHE A 944 9.62 -36.94 -20.27
N ALA A 945 8.35 -36.68 -20.60
CA ALA A 945 7.34 -37.72 -20.72
C ALA A 945 7.73 -38.77 -21.79
N ALA A 946 8.33 -38.34 -22.91
CA ALA A 946 8.83 -39.25 -23.93
C ALA A 946 10.03 -40.08 -23.45
N LYS A 947 10.95 -39.49 -22.68
CA LYS A 947 12.10 -40.21 -22.08
C LYS A 947 11.71 -41.21 -21.01
N LYS A 948 10.63 -40.97 -20.25
CA LYS A 948 10.13 -41.88 -19.19
C LYS A 948 9.35 -43.09 -19.77
N ARG A 949 8.88 -42.98 -21.01
CA ARG A 949 8.21 -44.06 -21.77
C ARG A 949 9.20 -44.97 -22.51
N LYS A 950 10.44 -44.51 -22.71
CA LYS A 950 11.57 -45.32 -23.19
C LYS A 950 12.30 -45.93 -22.00
#